data_AF-A0A1Y2UAX6-F1
#
_entry.id   AF-A0A1Y2UAX6-F1
#
_cell.length_a   1.000
_cell.length_b   1.000
_cell.length_c   1.000
_cell.angle_alpha   90.00
_cell.angle_beta   90.00
_cell.angle_gamma   90.00
#
_symmetry.space_group_name_H-M   'P 1'
#
loop_
_entity.id
_entity.type
_entity.pdbx_description
1 polymer ?
#
loop_
_entity_poly.entity_id
_entity_poly.type
_entity_poly.pdbx_seq_one_letter_code
_entity_poly.pdbx_strand_id
1 'polypeptide(L)'
;MPPSPVRIATGALLSVACWTSIAIAESTASDYYVHSLPGAPEGNLIKMHAGHIEITPEHNGNLFFWHFQNQHIANRQRTVIWLNGGPGCSSEDGALMEIGPYRLKDENTLVYNNGSWNEFANLLFVDNPVGTGFSYVDTNSYVHELDEMANQFVTFLEKFYKLFPEYEHDDIYIAGESYAGQHIPYIAKAILERNKLPQTQTSWNLKGLLIGNGWISPPEQYEAYLTFAYEKGIVTKGSDIAGKLDAEYRVCRKDLATSGNHVDNTACEHVLQEILRLTQTKNSKGENECINMYDVRLKDVYPSCGMNWPPDLKSVTPYLRKQEVVNALHINSNKVTGWTECNGAVGNAFNVQASKPAVDYLPDILKEVNVLLFSGAEDLICNHLGTEAFISNMQWNGGKGFELSPGNWAPRRDWTFEGEAAGFWQEARNLTYVLFYNSSHMVPFDYPRRTRDMLDRFMGVDISSIGGAPSQSFLDGEKLPETSVGGVSNHTEPDQAAKDKEVSDAKWAAYQRSGEVVLAIVAVGAVIWGYIIWRSRRRTAGYSGLPVVSERPRPRGGTGLENFRARRGVNTRDLEAGDFDESELDELHVASPADAEREKRYSVGEDSDDEDSEEMDEKAAMKKPSGSGSGRVAGGTSSRS
;
A
#
# COMPACT_ATOMS: atom_id res chain seq x y z
N MET A 1 -57.36 42.31 61.29
CA MET A 1 -57.17 41.12 62.14
C MET A 1 -55.82 40.50 61.82
N PRO A 2 -54.88 40.41 62.77
CA PRO A 2 -53.92 39.29 62.89
C PRO A 2 -54.56 38.14 63.71
N PRO A 3 -54.22 36.85 63.53
CA PRO A 3 -52.88 36.22 63.73
C PRO A 3 -52.31 35.60 62.43
N SER A 4 -50.99 35.38 62.25
CA SER A 4 -50.04 34.39 62.82
C SER A 4 -50.00 33.00 62.10
N PRO A 5 -48.87 32.26 62.07
CA PRO A 5 -48.48 31.42 60.91
C PRO A 5 -48.32 29.89 61.22
N VAL A 6 -47.41 29.18 60.51
CA VAL A 6 -46.95 27.76 60.67
C VAL A 6 -47.82 26.71 59.92
N ARG A 7 -47.33 25.74 59.11
CA ARG A 7 -45.98 25.39 58.55
C ARG A 7 -46.12 24.44 57.32
N ILE A 8 -45.06 24.34 56.51
CA ILE A 8 -44.41 23.11 55.92
C ILE A 8 -45.28 21.83 55.89
N ALA A 9 -45.48 21.09 54.78
CA ALA A 9 -45.07 21.20 53.36
C ALA A 9 -46.06 20.30 52.53
N THR A 10 -45.84 19.68 51.35
CA THR A 10 -44.65 19.31 50.52
C THR A 10 -45.13 19.04 49.07
N GLY A 11 -44.28 19.18 48.04
CA GLY A 11 -44.63 18.75 46.67
C GLY A 11 -43.93 19.45 45.50
N ALA A 12 -42.61 19.68 45.56
CA ALA A 12 -41.88 20.20 44.40
C ALA A 12 -41.69 19.08 43.35
N LEU A 13 -42.48 19.12 42.28
CA LEU A 13 -42.28 18.28 41.10
C LEU A 13 -40.98 18.70 40.40
N LEU A 14 -39.90 17.96 40.68
CA LEU A 14 -38.62 18.08 39.99
C LEU A 14 -38.80 17.65 38.53
N SER A 15 -39.02 18.64 37.66
CA SER A 15 -38.92 18.48 36.22
C SER A 15 -37.44 18.31 35.84
N VAL A 16 -36.90 17.11 36.10
CA VAL A 16 -35.61 16.68 35.55
C VAL A 16 -35.82 16.51 34.05
N ALA A 17 -35.67 17.60 33.31
CA ALA A 17 -35.45 17.54 31.88
C ALA A 17 -34.10 16.84 31.69
N CYS A 18 -34.13 15.54 31.41
CA CYS A 18 -32.96 14.82 30.95
C CYS A 18 -32.55 15.40 29.60
N TRP A 19 -31.68 16.40 29.62
CA TRP A 19 -30.82 16.74 28.50
C TRP A 19 -29.85 15.56 28.33
N THR A 20 -30.35 14.47 27.76
CA THR A 20 -29.50 13.45 27.15
C THR A 20 -28.83 14.13 25.97
N SER A 21 -27.64 14.70 26.22
CA SER A 21 -26.70 15.04 25.17
C SER A 21 -26.57 13.80 24.29
N ILE A 22 -27.03 13.90 23.05
CA ILE A 22 -26.77 12.86 22.05
C ILE A 22 -25.28 13.00 21.76
N ALA A 23 -24.47 12.28 22.55
CA ALA A 23 -23.11 11.99 22.18
C ALA A 23 -23.19 11.15 20.91
N ILE A 24 -23.03 11.82 19.77
CA ILE A 24 -22.63 11.17 18.53
C ILE A 24 -21.34 10.44 18.89
N ALA A 25 -21.34 9.11 18.80
CA ALA A 25 -20.13 8.34 19.02
C ALA A 25 -19.09 8.78 17.99
N GLU A 26 -17.87 9.06 18.43
CA GLU A 26 -16.77 9.33 17.50
C GLU A 26 -16.54 8.07 16.65
N SER A 27 -16.46 8.24 15.34
CA SER A 27 -16.26 7.14 14.40
C SER A 27 -14.99 6.35 14.72
N THR A 28 -15.03 5.05 14.48
CA THR A 28 -13.95 4.10 14.77
C THR A 28 -13.45 3.44 13.49
N ALA A 29 -12.24 2.87 13.50
CA ALA A 29 -11.72 2.07 12.38
C ALA A 29 -12.71 1.00 11.86
N SER A 30 -13.52 0.41 12.76
CA SER A 30 -14.55 -0.57 12.44
C SER A 30 -15.69 -0.02 11.58
N ASP A 31 -16.05 1.26 11.72
CA ASP A 31 -17.15 1.86 10.95
C ASP A 31 -16.79 2.07 9.47
N TYR A 32 -15.49 2.05 9.14
CA TYR A 32 -14.95 2.14 7.78
C TYR A 32 -14.64 0.77 7.15
N TYR A 33 -14.87 -0.35 7.86
CA TYR A 33 -14.46 -1.69 7.41
C TYR A 33 -15.29 -2.21 6.24
N VAL A 34 -14.64 -2.62 5.15
CA VAL A 34 -15.33 -3.16 3.96
C VAL A 34 -15.60 -4.66 4.15
N HIS A 35 -16.83 -5.00 4.51
CA HIS A 35 -17.24 -6.39 4.78
C HIS A 35 -17.27 -7.30 3.54
N SER A 36 -17.52 -6.73 2.36
CA SER A 36 -17.54 -7.44 1.08
C SER A 36 -17.34 -6.43 -0.06
N LEU A 37 -16.64 -6.85 -1.12
CA LEU A 37 -16.44 -6.04 -2.32
C LEU A 37 -17.09 -6.78 -3.52
N PRO A 38 -18.13 -6.23 -4.17
CA PRO A 38 -18.83 -6.92 -5.25
C PRO A 38 -17.89 -7.34 -6.39
N GLY A 39 -18.01 -8.59 -6.84
CA GLY A 39 -17.16 -9.13 -7.91
C GLY A 39 -15.73 -9.51 -7.49
N ALA A 40 -15.35 -9.34 -6.21
CA ALA A 40 -14.07 -9.83 -5.69
C ALA A 40 -13.96 -11.37 -5.83
N PRO A 41 -12.75 -11.93 -6.05
CA PRO A 41 -12.52 -13.37 -6.09
C PRO A 41 -12.97 -14.09 -4.81
N GLU A 42 -13.50 -15.32 -4.96
CA GLU A 42 -13.84 -16.18 -3.82
C GLU A 42 -12.58 -16.52 -2.99
N GLY A 43 -12.64 -16.31 -1.68
CA GLY A 43 -11.53 -16.53 -0.76
C GLY A 43 -11.56 -15.53 0.40
N ASN A 44 -10.42 -15.35 1.07
CA ASN A 44 -10.26 -14.27 2.04
C ASN A 44 -10.08 -12.93 1.30
N LEU A 45 -11.05 -12.04 1.44
CA LEU A 45 -10.95 -10.65 0.96
C LEU A 45 -9.76 -9.95 1.65
N ILE A 46 -8.98 -9.16 0.91
CA ILE A 46 -7.90 -8.34 1.49
C ILE A 46 -8.50 -7.36 2.50
N LYS A 47 -7.94 -7.30 3.72
CA LYS A 47 -8.43 -6.40 4.76
C LYS A 47 -8.34 -4.96 4.28
N MET A 48 -9.47 -4.29 4.13
CA MET A 48 -9.55 -2.94 3.60
C MET A 48 -10.58 -2.10 4.36
N HIS A 49 -10.33 -0.79 4.41
CA HIS A 49 -11.24 0.21 4.99
C HIS A 49 -11.45 1.31 3.95
N ALA A 50 -12.66 1.85 3.86
CA ALA A 50 -12.99 2.92 2.91
C ALA A 50 -14.05 3.85 3.48
N GLY A 51 -14.09 5.10 3.00
CA GLY A 51 -15.13 6.07 3.35
C GLY A 51 -14.63 7.50 3.41
N HIS A 52 -15.44 8.39 4.00
CA HIS A 52 -15.17 9.82 4.05
C HIS A 52 -14.57 10.29 5.39
N ILE A 53 -13.58 11.17 5.30
CA ILE A 53 -13.05 11.97 6.41
C ILE A 53 -13.33 13.44 6.12
N GLU A 54 -14.19 14.04 6.93
CA GLU A 54 -14.47 15.48 6.87
C GLU A 54 -13.23 16.28 7.27
N ILE A 55 -12.87 17.29 6.49
CA ILE A 55 -11.72 18.18 6.73
C ILE A 55 -12.10 19.65 6.86
N THR A 56 -13.14 20.12 6.15
CA THR A 56 -13.63 21.51 6.22
C THR A 56 -15.15 21.54 6.50
N PRO A 57 -15.57 21.38 7.77
CA PRO A 57 -16.98 21.32 8.16
C PRO A 57 -17.80 22.54 7.75
N GLU A 58 -17.14 23.70 7.61
CA GLU A 58 -17.74 24.97 7.18
C GLU A 58 -18.30 24.93 5.75
N HIS A 59 -17.83 23.97 4.95
CA HIS A 59 -18.16 23.79 3.52
C HIS A 59 -18.51 22.34 3.18
N ASN A 60 -18.83 21.51 4.18
CA ASN A 60 -19.07 20.06 4.04
C ASN A 60 -17.92 19.31 3.34
N GLY A 61 -16.69 19.82 3.39
CA GLY A 61 -15.56 19.28 2.62
C GLY A 61 -15.03 17.98 3.22
N ASN A 62 -15.09 16.91 2.43
CA ASN A 62 -14.79 15.54 2.81
C ASN A 62 -13.86 14.90 1.76
N LEU A 63 -12.72 14.38 2.20
CA LEU A 63 -11.87 13.51 1.37
C LEU A 63 -12.32 12.06 1.55
N PHE A 64 -12.48 11.34 0.43
CA PHE A 64 -12.61 9.90 0.39
C PHE A 64 -11.24 9.23 0.44
N PHE A 65 -11.17 8.08 1.11
CA PHE A 65 -10.00 7.21 1.08
C PHE A 65 -10.40 5.75 0.87
N TRP A 66 -9.50 4.98 0.27
CA TRP A 66 -9.56 3.53 0.26
C TRP A 66 -8.20 2.96 0.70
N HIS A 67 -8.19 2.33 1.87
CA HIS A 67 -7.02 1.71 2.49
C HIS A 67 -7.02 0.20 2.28
N PHE A 68 -5.96 -0.37 1.73
CA PHE A 68 -5.72 -1.83 1.66
C PHE A 68 -4.52 -2.21 2.54
N GLN A 69 -4.69 -3.19 3.43
CA GLN A 69 -3.58 -3.68 4.25
C GLN A 69 -2.53 -4.43 3.40
N ASN A 70 -1.28 -4.44 3.87
CA ASN A 70 -0.23 -5.31 3.35
C ASN A 70 -0.57 -6.81 3.42
N GLN A 71 -0.08 -7.58 2.44
CA GLN A 71 -0.14 -9.05 2.50
C GLN A 71 0.90 -9.61 3.48
N HIS A 72 2.11 -9.02 3.47
CA HIS A 72 3.23 -9.43 4.30
C HIS A 72 3.93 -8.25 4.99
N ILE A 73 4.46 -8.50 6.19
CA ILE A 73 5.33 -7.57 6.92
C ILE A 73 6.76 -8.08 6.76
N ALA A 74 7.58 -7.38 5.96
CA ALA A 74 9.00 -7.69 5.80
C ALA A 74 9.81 -7.18 7.02
N ASN A 75 10.98 -6.59 6.78
CA ASN A 75 11.81 -5.98 7.83
C ASN A 75 11.16 -4.81 8.62
N ARG A 76 10.08 -4.19 8.11
CA ARG A 76 9.35 -3.05 8.74
C ARG A 76 7.91 -2.94 8.24
N GLN A 77 7.06 -2.29 9.04
CA GLN A 77 5.77 -1.75 8.61
C GLN A 77 5.97 -0.50 7.73
N ARG A 78 5.11 -0.35 6.72
CA ARG A 78 5.18 0.69 5.70
C ARG A 78 3.79 1.04 5.21
N THR A 79 3.55 2.32 4.94
CA THR A 79 2.35 2.79 4.25
C THR A 79 2.76 3.62 3.04
N VAL A 80 2.27 3.25 1.86
CA VAL A 80 2.36 4.03 0.62
C VAL A 80 1.03 4.74 0.41
N ILE A 81 1.04 6.06 0.53
CA ILE A 81 -0.08 6.93 0.15
C ILE A 81 -0.02 7.11 -1.38
N TRP A 82 -1.13 6.93 -2.10
CA TRP A 82 -1.19 7.11 -3.56
C TRP A 82 -2.14 8.22 -3.98
N LEU A 83 -1.69 9.04 -4.93
CA LEU A 83 -2.41 10.18 -5.50
C LEU A 83 -2.32 10.17 -7.04
N ASN A 84 -3.45 10.06 -7.75
CA ASN A 84 -3.48 10.41 -9.18
C ASN A 84 -3.52 11.96 -9.37
N GLY A 85 -3.43 12.41 -10.62
CA GLY A 85 -3.24 13.82 -10.96
C GLY A 85 -4.50 14.56 -11.42
N GLY A 86 -4.50 14.98 -12.69
CA GLY A 86 -5.51 15.87 -13.27
C GLY A 86 -5.01 17.30 -13.47
N PRO A 87 -5.28 18.25 -12.55
CA PRO A 87 -5.83 18.06 -11.21
C PRO A 87 -7.32 17.70 -11.19
N GLY A 88 -7.71 16.88 -10.21
CA GLY A 88 -9.09 16.45 -10.00
C GLY A 88 -9.43 15.07 -10.56
N CYS A 89 -8.43 14.22 -10.86
CA CYS A 89 -8.63 12.81 -11.24
C CYS A 89 -8.52 11.87 -10.04
N SER A 90 -9.30 10.80 -10.04
CA SER A 90 -9.54 9.94 -8.87
C SER A 90 -8.35 9.03 -8.56
N SER A 91 -8.02 8.87 -7.29
CA SER A 91 -6.99 7.92 -6.85
C SER A 91 -7.44 6.46 -6.96
N GLU A 92 -8.72 6.23 -7.27
CA GLU A 92 -9.26 4.89 -7.53
C GLU A 92 -8.91 4.35 -8.93
N ASP A 93 -8.42 5.22 -9.82
CA ASP A 93 -7.70 4.80 -11.03
C ASP A 93 -6.40 4.07 -10.62
N GLY A 94 -5.67 4.64 -9.65
CA GLY A 94 -4.57 4.01 -8.93
C GLY A 94 -4.94 2.65 -8.31
N ALA A 95 -6.13 2.55 -7.69
CA ALA A 95 -6.59 1.36 -6.99
C ALA A 95 -7.05 0.22 -7.92
N LEU A 96 -7.71 0.53 -9.04
CA LEU A 96 -8.36 -0.45 -9.92
C LEU A 96 -7.72 -0.61 -11.31
N MET A 97 -6.77 0.25 -11.71
CA MET A 97 -6.06 0.18 -12.99
C MET A 97 -4.53 0.16 -12.89
N GLU A 98 -3.94 0.47 -11.72
CA GLU A 98 -2.49 0.62 -11.55
C GLU A 98 -1.86 -0.24 -10.43
N ILE A 99 -1.73 0.30 -9.22
CA ILE A 99 -0.91 -0.28 -8.15
C ILE A 99 -1.72 -1.05 -7.11
N GLY A 100 -3.04 -0.86 -7.07
CA GLY A 100 -3.92 -1.55 -6.12
C GLY A 100 -4.04 -3.06 -6.36
N PRO A 101 -4.62 -3.80 -5.39
CA PRO A 101 -4.61 -5.27 -5.40
C PRO A 101 -5.56 -5.94 -6.40
N TYR A 102 -6.44 -5.17 -7.03
CA TYR A 102 -7.43 -5.68 -7.97
C TYR A 102 -7.36 -4.98 -9.34
N ARG A 103 -7.93 -5.65 -10.34
CA ARG A 103 -8.26 -5.13 -11.68
C ARG A 103 -9.68 -5.54 -12.04
N LEU A 104 -10.39 -4.73 -12.80
CA LEU A 104 -11.64 -5.17 -13.43
C LEU A 104 -11.32 -5.93 -14.72
N LYS A 105 -11.81 -7.17 -14.80
CA LYS A 105 -11.82 -7.97 -16.02
C LYS A 105 -13.00 -7.60 -16.93
N ASP A 106 -14.09 -7.18 -16.31
CA ASP A 106 -15.34 -6.68 -16.89
C ASP A 106 -16.09 -5.86 -15.82
N GLU A 107 -17.21 -5.22 -16.19
CA GLU A 107 -18.03 -4.37 -15.31
C GLU A 107 -18.50 -5.02 -13.99
N ASN A 108 -18.35 -6.34 -13.80
CA ASN A 108 -18.83 -7.05 -12.61
C ASN A 108 -17.79 -7.99 -11.96
N THR A 109 -16.59 -8.14 -12.53
CA THR A 109 -15.61 -9.15 -12.10
C THR A 109 -14.25 -8.53 -11.81
N LEU A 110 -13.82 -8.60 -10.55
CA LEU A 110 -12.46 -8.26 -10.14
C LEU A 110 -11.54 -9.49 -10.24
N VAL A 111 -10.27 -9.25 -10.54
CA VAL A 111 -9.17 -10.23 -10.51
C VAL A 111 -7.97 -9.65 -9.77
N TYR A 112 -7.13 -10.50 -9.18
CA TYR A 112 -5.93 -10.04 -8.45
C TYR A 112 -4.88 -9.44 -9.39
N ASN A 113 -4.31 -8.30 -8.99
CA ASN A 113 -3.14 -7.69 -9.64
C ASN A 113 -1.84 -8.39 -9.17
N ASN A 114 -1.15 -9.08 -10.09
CA ASN A 114 0.07 -9.83 -9.78
C ASN A 114 1.33 -8.97 -9.59
N GLY A 115 1.22 -7.64 -9.75
CA GLY A 115 2.23 -6.66 -9.39
C GLY A 115 1.69 -5.58 -8.44
N SER A 116 0.69 -5.91 -7.62
CA SER A 116 0.14 -4.99 -6.61
C SER A 116 1.23 -4.47 -5.67
N TRP A 117 1.15 -3.18 -5.34
CA TRP A 117 2.05 -2.56 -4.38
C TRP A 117 1.69 -2.91 -2.91
N ASN A 118 0.59 -3.62 -2.67
CA ASN A 118 0.19 -4.04 -1.31
C ASN A 118 0.94 -5.27 -0.76
N GLU A 119 1.95 -5.80 -1.46
CA GLU A 119 2.64 -7.02 -1.00
C GLU A 119 3.42 -6.79 0.32
N PHE A 120 4.21 -5.71 0.43
CA PHE A 120 4.99 -5.34 1.62
C PHE A 120 4.71 -3.95 2.22
N ALA A 121 3.65 -3.28 1.78
CA ALA A 121 3.21 -1.99 2.33
C ALA A 121 1.69 -1.89 2.33
N ASN A 122 1.12 -1.16 3.28
CA ASN A 122 -0.27 -0.74 3.20
C ASN A 122 -0.41 0.27 2.06
N LEU A 123 -1.53 0.23 1.32
CA LEU A 123 -1.85 1.23 0.30
C LEU A 123 -2.97 2.12 0.80
N LEU A 124 -2.78 3.44 0.75
CA LEU A 124 -3.80 4.44 1.08
C LEU A 124 -4.06 5.33 -0.13
N PHE A 125 -5.11 4.99 -0.90
CA PHE A 125 -5.62 5.82 -1.98
C PHE A 125 -6.46 6.96 -1.37
N VAL A 126 -6.28 8.19 -1.86
CA VAL A 126 -7.00 9.38 -1.38
C VAL A 126 -7.43 10.25 -2.55
N ASP A 127 -8.73 10.48 -2.71
CA ASP A 127 -9.28 11.34 -3.77
C ASP A 127 -9.04 12.82 -3.46
N ASN A 128 -7.99 13.40 -4.03
CA ASN A 128 -7.49 14.74 -3.68
C ASN A 128 -7.37 15.67 -4.91
N PRO A 129 -7.77 16.95 -4.83
CA PRO A 129 -8.36 17.65 -3.68
C PRO A 129 -9.88 17.38 -3.53
N VAL A 130 -10.56 18.07 -2.62
CA VAL A 130 -12.02 17.95 -2.44
C VAL A 130 -12.81 18.13 -3.75
N GLY A 131 -13.82 17.28 -3.95
CA GLY A 131 -14.62 17.22 -5.18
C GLY A 131 -14.16 16.18 -6.22
N THR A 132 -12.93 15.69 -6.12
CA THR A 132 -12.34 14.61 -6.94
C THR A 132 -13.04 13.28 -6.68
N GLY A 133 -13.13 12.37 -7.67
CA GLY A 133 -13.59 10.99 -7.48
C GLY A 133 -14.87 10.84 -6.63
N PHE A 134 -14.75 10.23 -5.45
CA PHE A 134 -15.77 10.14 -4.39
C PHE A 134 -15.73 11.28 -3.36
N SER A 135 -14.65 12.06 -3.24
CA SER A 135 -14.56 13.27 -2.40
C SER A 135 -15.60 14.32 -2.79
N TYR A 136 -15.99 15.18 -1.85
CA TYR A 136 -16.96 16.26 -2.10
C TYR A 136 -16.74 17.46 -1.18
N VAL A 137 -17.37 18.58 -1.57
CA VAL A 137 -17.43 19.86 -0.85
C VAL A 137 -18.60 20.66 -1.45
N ASP A 138 -19.07 21.71 -0.77
CA ASP A 138 -20.01 22.67 -1.35
C ASP A 138 -19.48 23.25 -2.68
N THR A 139 -20.36 23.42 -3.67
CA THR A 139 -19.98 23.64 -5.07
C THR A 139 -19.29 24.97 -5.38
N ASN A 140 -19.17 25.85 -4.38
CA ASN A 140 -18.47 27.14 -4.43
C ASN A 140 -17.17 27.16 -3.59
N SER A 141 -16.72 26.00 -3.09
CA SER A 141 -15.61 25.85 -2.14
C SER A 141 -14.60 24.78 -2.58
N TYR A 142 -14.38 24.65 -3.89
CA TYR A 142 -13.23 23.91 -4.43
C TYR A 142 -11.93 24.65 -4.12
N VAL A 143 -10.83 23.90 -3.99
CA VAL A 143 -9.48 24.43 -3.71
C VAL A 143 -8.91 25.16 -4.92
N HIS A 144 -8.15 26.24 -4.68
CA HIS A 144 -7.55 27.06 -5.73
C HIS A 144 -6.01 27.02 -5.78
N GLU A 145 -5.33 26.66 -4.69
CA GLU A 145 -3.86 26.75 -4.57
C GLU A 145 -3.24 25.49 -3.90
N LEU A 146 -1.96 25.21 -4.19
CA LEU A 146 -1.28 24.00 -3.72
C LEU A 146 -0.99 24.01 -2.20
N ASP A 147 -0.68 25.17 -1.61
CA ASP A 147 -0.55 25.26 -0.14
C ASP A 147 -1.91 25.03 0.56
N GLU A 148 -3.04 25.42 -0.03
CA GLU A 148 -4.38 25.12 0.53
C GLU A 148 -4.65 23.61 0.49
N MET A 149 -4.42 22.98 -0.67
CA MET A 149 -4.52 21.52 -0.84
C MET A 149 -3.65 20.77 0.17
N ALA A 150 -2.39 21.16 0.35
CA ALA A 150 -1.47 20.49 1.27
C ALA A 150 -1.90 20.62 2.74
N ASN A 151 -2.43 21.78 3.16
CA ASN A 151 -2.97 21.96 4.51
C ASN A 151 -4.25 21.12 4.73
N GLN A 152 -5.12 21.02 3.72
CA GLN A 152 -6.27 20.11 3.74
C GLN A 152 -5.83 18.64 3.84
N PHE A 153 -4.78 18.23 3.12
CA PHE A 153 -4.24 16.87 3.16
C PHE A 153 -3.57 16.52 4.50
N VAL A 154 -2.82 17.45 5.11
CA VAL A 154 -2.30 17.28 6.47
C VAL A 154 -3.45 17.16 7.48
N THR A 155 -4.51 17.94 7.34
CA THR A 155 -5.71 17.85 8.18
C THR A 155 -6.41 16.50 8.04
N PHE A 156 -6.45 15.93 6.83
CA PHE A 156 -6.91 14.56 6.58
C PHE A 156 -6.03 13.54 7.32
N LEU A 157 -4.70 13.61 7.20
CA LEU A 157 -3.79 12.69 7.90
C LEU A 157 -3.92 12.79 9.43
N GLU A 158 -4.09 14.00 9.99
CA GLU A 158 -4.32 14.18 11.43
C GLU A 158 -5.67 13.63 11.93
N LYS A 159 -6.61 13.32 11.03
CA LYS A 159 -7.87 12.63 11.36
C LYS A 159 -7.77 11.13 11.06
N PHE A 160 -7.12 10.75 9.96
CA PHE A 160 -6.83 9.36 9.61
C PHE A 160 -6.06 8.63 10.71
N TYR A 161 -4.96 9.21 11.22
CA TYR A 161 -4.18 8.59 12.31
C TYR A 161 -4.87 8.63 13.69
N LYS A 162 -5.99 9.35 13.86
CA LYS A 162 -6.85 9.22 15.05
C LYS A 162 -7.84 8.05 14.91
N LEU A 163 -8.26 7.74 13.69
CA LEU A 163 -9.10 6.58 13.38
C LEU A 163 -8.28 5.28 13.34
N PHE A 164 -7.07 5.34 12.78
CA PHE A 164 -6.15 4.23 12.57
C PHE A 164 -4.76 4.52 13.17
N PRO A 165 -4.64 4.62 14.51
CA PRO A 165 -3.38 4.95 15.18
C PRO A 165 -2.28 3.90 14.97
N GLU A 166 -2.62 2.67 14.55
CA GLU A 166 -1.65 1.63 14.23
C GLU A 166 -0.69 1.99 13.09
N TYR A 167 -1.05 2.95 12.21
CA TYR A 167 -0.25 3.35 11.06
C TYR A 167 0.53 4.67 11.26
N GLU A 168 0.39 5.39 12.39
CA GLU A 168 1.08 6.68 12.59
C GLU A 168 2.62 6.52 12.71
N HIS A 169 3.09 5.29 12.97
CA HIS A 169 4.50 4.97 13.20
C HIS A 169 5.17 4.20 12.04
N ASP A 170 4.47 3.99 10.92
CA ASP A 170 5.01 3.32 9.73
C ASP A 170 6.20 4.10 9.12
N ASP A 171 7.04 3.41 8.33
CA ASP A 171 7.85 4.11 7.32
C ASP A 171 6.89 4.60 6.21
N ILE A 172 6.63 5.90 6.15
CA ILE A 172 5.63 6.50 5.24
C ILE A 172 6.27 6.85 3.91
N TYR A 173 5.60 6.50 2.82
CA TYR A 173 5.95 6.90 1.45
C TYR A 173 4.75 7.60 0.80
N ILE A 174 5.00 8.61 -0.03
CA ILE A 174 3.96 9.26 -0.82
C ILE A 174 4.29 9.06 -2.30
N ALA A 175 3.40 8.37 -2.99
CA ALA A 175 3.52 8.01 -4.38
C ALA A 175 2.36 8.58 -5.20
N GLY A 176 2.52 8.60 -6.53
CA GLY A 176 1.49 9.06 -7.44
C GLY A 176 2.05 9.47 -8.79
N GLU A 177 1.17 10.02 -9.63
CA GLU A 177 1.51 10.34 -11.02
C GLU A 177 0.96 11.67 -11.53
N SER A 178 1.43 12.11 -12.71
CA SER A 178 0.85 13.24 -13.44
C SER A 178 0.93 14.54 -12.62
N TYR A 179 -0.16 15.30 -12.49
CA TYR A 179 -0.24 16.50 -11.64
C TYR A 179 0.02 16.23 -10.14
N ALA A 180 0.07 14.97 -9.68
CA ALA A 180 0.59 14.66 -8.35
C ALA A 180 2.09 15.01 -8.21
N GLY A 181 2.81 15.26 -9.31
CA GLY A 181 4.12 15.90 -9.31
C GLY A 181 4.14 17.30 -8.67
N GLN A 182 3.00 18.01 -8.67
CA GLN A 182 2.79 19.22 -7.87
C GLN A 182 2.28 18.88 -6.46
N HIS A 183 1.30 17.97 -6.32
CA HIS A 183 0.71 17.63 -5.03
C HIS A 183 1.73 17.08 -4.02
N ILE A 184 2.55 16.10 -4.43
CA ILE A 184 3.37 15.28 -3.55
C ILE A 184 4.49 16.10 -2.86
N PRO A 185 5.27 16.95 -3.55
CA PRO A 185 6.27 17.79 -2.89
C PRO A 185 5.65 18.85 -1.96
N TYR A 186 4.46 19.36 -2.28
CA TYR A 186 3.72 20.29 -1.42
C TYR A 186 3.24 19.62 -0.11
N ILE A 187 2.67 18.41 -0.21
CA ILE A 187 2.29 17.61 0.96
C ILE A 187 3.53 17.22 1.78
N ALA A 188 4.61 16.79 1.13
CA ALA A 188 5.87 16.45 1.79
C ALA A 188 6.47 17.63 2.55
N LYS A 189 6.50 18.83 1.94
CA LYS A 189 6.87 20.09 2.59
C LYS A 189 6.02 20.33 3.84
N ALA A 190 4.69 20.27 3.72
CA ALA A 190 3.78 20.52 4.84
C ALA A 190 3.96 19.53 6.00
N ILE A 191 4.24 18.25 5.71
CA ILE A 191 4.57 17.23 6.71
C ILE A 191 5.92 17.52 7.39
N LEU A 192 6.96 17.86 6.62
CA LEU A 192 8.28 18.20 7.17
C LEU A 192 8.25 19.50 8.00
N GLU A 193 7.42 20.48 7.62
CA GLU A 193 7.17 21.70 8.38
C GLU A 193 6.40 21.39 9.68
N ARG A 194 5.31 20.60 9.61
CA ARG A 194 4.55 20.11 10.78
C ARG A 194 5.46 19.39 11.79
N ASN A 195 6.31 18.50 11.31
CA ASN A 195 7.23 17.71 12.14
C ASN A 195 8.24 18.56 12.93
N LYS A 196 8.42 19.83 12.57
CA LYS A 196 9.33 20.79 13.22
C LYS A 196 8.62 21.74 14.19
N LEU A 197 7.30 21.64 14.33
CA LEU A 197 6.49 22.49 15.22
C LEU A 197 6.54 22.01 16.68
N PRO A 198 6.70 22.90 17.69
CA PRO A 198 6.85 22.49 19.10
C PRO A 198 5.67 21.73 19.72
N GLN A 199 4.47 21.83 19.14
CA GLN A 199 3.26 21.13 19.60
C GLN A 199 3.05 19.74 18.98
N THR A 200 3.89 19.32 18.03
CA THR A 200 3.75 18.04 17.33
C THR A 200 4.15 16.89 18.25
N GLN A 201 3.18 16.02 18.59
CA GLN A 201 3.39 14.91 19.53
C GLN A 201 4.08 13.71 18.87
N THR A 202 3.59 13.33 17.68
CA THR A 202 4.22 12.31 16.82
C THR A 202 4.76 12.97 15.55
N SER A 203 6.08 12.87 15.33
CA SER A 203 6.68 13.19 14.04
C SER A 203 6.37 12.07 13.03
N TRP A 204 5.71 12.39 11.92
CA TRP A 204 5.38 11.40 10.90
C TRP A 204 6.61 11.03 10.09
N ASN A 205 6.85 9.73 9.96
CA ASN A 205 8.11 9.16 9.55
C ASN A 205 8.21 9.00 8.01
N LEU A 206 8.13 10.14 7.31
CA LEU A 206 8.24 10.24 5.85
C LEU A 206 9.63 9.80 5.36
N LYS A 207 9.70 8.70 4.62
CA LYS A 207 10.94 8.09 4.11
C LYS A 207 11.22 8.36 2.64
N GLY A 208 10.18 8.44 1.80
CA GLY A 208 10.41 8.68 0.38
C GLY A 208 9.20 9.14 -0.40
N LEU A 209 9.47 9.80 -1.53
CA LEU A 209 8.49 10.21 -2.53
C LEU A 209 8.71 9.41 -3.82
N LEU A 210 7.64 8.94 -4.47
CA LEU A 210 7.72 8.24 -5.77
C LEU A 210 6.78 8.91 -6.79
N ILE A 211 7.33 9.65 -7.75
CA ILE A 211 6.53 10.43 -8.70
C ILE A 211 6.70 9.85 -10.11
N GLY A 212 5.64 9.26 -10.65
CA GLY A 212 5.57 8.75 -12.01
C GLY A 212 5.10 9.82 -12.99
N ASN A 213 5.80 9.99 -14.11
CA ASN A 213 5.38 10.87 -15.22
C ASN A 213 4.87 12.24 -14.71
N GLY A 214 5.61 12.84 -13.78
CA GLY A 214 5.10 13.93 -12.96
C GLY A 214 5.18 15.29 -13.65
N TRP A 215 4.13 16.10 -13.55
CA TRP A 215 4.19 17.53 -13.84
C TRP A 215 4.83 18.24 -12.64
N ILE A 216 6.09 18.67 -12.77
CA ILE A 216 6.94 19.14 -11.66
C ILE A 216 7.61 20.49 -11.98
N SER A 217 8.11 20.63 -13.21
CA SER A 217 8.93 21.75 -13.69
C SER A 217 8.41 22.25 -15.05
N PRO A 218 7.43 23.16 -15.06
CA PRO A 218 6.78 23.64 -16.29
C PRO A 218 7.75 24.14 -17.37
N PRO A 219 8.78 24.97 -17.11
CA PRO A 219 9.61 25.52 -18.18
C PRO A 219 10.33 24.44 -19.00
N GLU A 220 11.03 23.52 -18.34
CA GLU A 220 11.71 22.39 -18.99
C GLU A 220 10.75 21.40 -19.64
N GLN A 221 9.62 21.09 -19.01
CA GLN A 221 8.66 20.12 -19.56
C GLN A 221 7.89 20.69 -20.76
N TYR A 222 7.56 21.99 -20.76
CA TYR A 222 7.07 22.69 -21.94
C TYR A 222 8.12 22.76 -23.06
N GLU A 223 9.39 23.08 -22.78
CA GLU A 223 10.46 23.05 -23.79
C GLU A 223 10.71 21.65 -24.40
N ALA A 224 10.26 20.58 -23.73
CA ALA A 224 10.45 19.21 -24.20
C ALA A 224 9.42 18.73 -25.26
N TYR A 225 8.15 19.17 -25.27
CA TYR A 225 7.11 18.56 -26.12
C TYR A 225 7.49 18.46 -27.61
N LEU A 226 8.00 19.53 -28.24
CA LEU A 226 8.40 19.51 -29.65
C LEU A 226 9.69 18.73 -29.89
N THR A 227 10.61 18.71 -28.93
CA THR A 227 11.82 17.86 -28.99
C THR A 227 11.42 16.39 -29.01
N PHE A 228 10.56 15.98 -28.08
CA PHE A 228 10.00 14.63 -28.01
C PHE A 228 9.17 14.28 -29.25
N ALA A 229 8.32 15.19 -29.72
CA ALA A 229 7.53 15.01 -30.94
C ALA A 229 8.40 14.87 -32.21
N TYR A 230 9.59 15.48 -32.24
CA TYR A 230 10.55 15.22 -33.31
C TYR A 230 11.24 13.84 -33.16
N GLU A 231 11.60 13.42 -31.95
CA GLU A 231 12.29 12.14 -31.71
C GLU A 231 11.38 10.93 -31.92
N LYS A 232 10.11 11.04 -31.53
CA LYS A 232 9.06 10.04 -31.82
C LYS A 232 8.52 10.10 -33.26
N GLY A 233 9.02 11.02 -34.10
CA GLY A 233 8.61 11.16 -35.50
C GLY A 233 7.17 11.68 -35.71
N ILE A 234 6.55 12.22 -34.66
CA ILE A 234 5.20 12.81 -34.67
C ILE A 234 5.19 14.07 -35.55
N VAL A 235 6.27 14.86 -35.53
CA VAL A 235 6.48 16.02 -36.38
C VAL A 235 7.79 15.85 -37.16
N THR A 236 7.78 16.15 -38.45
CA THR A 236 9.01 16.23 -39.26
C THR A 236 9.68 17.59 -39.07
N LYS A 237 10.95 17.61 -38.61
CA LYS A 237 11.76 18.84 -38.50
C LYS A 237 11.78 19.59 -39.84
N GLY A 238 11.52 20.90 -39.80
CA GLY A 238 11.50 21.77 -41.00
C GLY A 238 10.24 21.67 -41.88
N SER A 239 9.19 20.98 -41.44
CA SER A 239 7.88 20.97 -42.11
C SER A 239 7.03 22.22 -41.81
N ASP A 240 5.96 22.44 -42.60
CA ASP A 240 4.94 23.46 -42.33
C ASP A 240 4.21 23.29 -40.99
N ILE A 241 4.27 22.09 -40.39
CA ILE A 241 3.75 21.84 -39.03
C ILE A 241 4.79 22.30 -38.00
N ALA A 242 6.05 21.90 -38.16
CA ALA A 242 7.16 22.37 -37.32
C ALA A 242 7.22 23.90 -37.26
N GLY A 243 7.17 24.60 -38.41
CA GLY A 243 7.22 26.06 -38.45
C GLY A 243 6.04 26.79 -37.78
N LYS A 244 4.89 26.10 -37.59
CA LYS A 244 3.74 26.61 -36.80
C LYS A 244 3.97 26.36 -35.32
N LEU A 245 4.38 25.16 -34.94
CA LEU A 245 4.69 24.82 -33.55
C LEU A 245 5.84 25.70 -33.01
N ASP A 246 6.87 25.94 -33.81
CA ASP A 246 7.94 26.91 -33.52
C ASP A 246 7.39 28.33 -33.25
N ALA A 247 6.22 28.69 -33.79
CA ALA A 247 5.56 29.98 -33.53
C ALA A 247 4.83 29.99 -32.18
N GLU A 248 4.05 28.96 -31.87
CA GLU A 248 3.43 28.77 -30.56
C GLU A 248 4.49 28.73 -29.44
N TYR A 249 5.61 28.03 -29.67
CA TYR A 249 6.76 28.04 -28.78
C TYR A 249 7.34 29.44 -28.53
N ARG A 250 7.38 30.31 -29.54
CA ARG A 250 7.83 31.70 -29.35
C ARG A 250 6.83 32.52 -28.53
N VAL A 251 5.55 32.14 -28.47
CA VAL A 251 4.56 32.72 -27.55
C VAL A 251 4.78 32.18 -26.14
N CYS A 252 4.78 30.85 -25.96
CA CYS A 252 5.06 30.17 -24.69
C CYS A 252 6.34 30.67 -24.00
N ARG A 253 7.49 30.63 -24.69
CA ARG A 253 8.78 31.06 -24.11
C ARG A 253 8.83 32.57 -23.79
N LYS A 254 8.06 33.39 -24.50
CA LYS A 254 7.90 34.81 -24.16
C LYS A 254 7.05 34.96 -22.90
N ASP A 255 5.99 34.17 -22.77
CA ASP A 255 5.11 34.19 -21.61
C ASP A 255 5.88 33.78 -20.35
N LEU A 256 6.52 32.60 -20.33
CA LEU A 256 7.37 32.11 -19.23
C LEU A 256 8.44 33.14 -18.79
N ALA A 257 8.99 33.91 -19.74
CA ALA A 257 9.97 34.96 -19.46
C ALA A 257 9.38 36.27 -18.91
N THR A 258 8.04 36.38 -18.77
CA THR A 258 7.33 37.61 -18.37
C THR A 258 6.20 37.44 -17.36
N SER A 259 5.57 36.26 -17.24
CA SER A 259 4.50 35.99 -16.26
C SER A 259 5.07 35.64 -14.88
N GLY A 260 6.06 34.76 -14.81
CA GLY A 260 6.75 34.37 -13.57
C GLY A 260 6.95 32.86 -13.43
N ASN A 261 7.44 32.41 -12.27
CA ASN A 261 7.57 30.98 -11.96
C ASN A 261 6.24 30.44 -11.40
N HIS A 262 5.26 30.26 -12.29
CA HIS A 262 3.92 29.74 -12.00
C HIS A 262 3.78 28.30 -12.48
N VAL A 263 2.81 27.56 -11.92
CA VAL A 263 2.57 26.14 -12.24
C VAL A 263 1.87 25.97 -13.59
N ASP A 264 0.83 26.77 -13.83
CA ASP A 264 -0.01 26.66 -15.02
C ASP A 264 0.31 27.78 -16.02
N ASN A 265 0.57 27.45 -17.29
CA ASN A 265 0.83 28.46 -18.33
C ASN A 265 -0.01 28.23 -19.59
N THR A 266 -1.11 28.97 -19.74
CA THR A 266 -2.06 28.81 -20.87
C THR A 266 -1.42 28.98 -22.25
N ALA A 267 -0.38 29.81 -22.39
CA ALA A 267 0.32 30.00 -23.66
C ALA A 267 1.21 28.80 -24.03
N CYS A 268 1.65 28.03 -23.03
CA CYS A 268 2.42 26.80 -23.21
C CYS A 268 1.53 25.55 -23.28
N GLU A 269 0.41 25.49 -22.57
CA GLU A 269 -0.61 24.43 -22.76
C GLU A 269 -1.11 24.36 -24.20
N HIS A 270 -1.25 25.52 -24.86
CA HIS A 270 -1.64 25.60 -26.27
C HIS A 270 -0.68 24.84 -27.20
N VAL A 271 0.59 24.65 -26.83
CA VAL A 271 1.58 23.90 -27.61
C VAL A 271 1.18 22.44 -27.77
N LEU A 272 0.83 21.76 -26.67
CA LEU A 272 0.43 20.34 -26.72
C LEU A 272 -0.86 20.17 -27.53
N GLN A 273 -1.82 21.07 -27.33
CA GLN A 273 -3.08 21.08 -28.08
C GLN A 273 -2.84 21.32 -29.58
N GLU A 274 -1.92 22.21 -29.96
CA GLU A 274 -1.54 22.43 -31.36
C GLU A 274 -0.75 21.27 -31.96
N ILE A 275 0.08 20.54 -31.20
CA ILE A 275 0.68 19.27 -31.66
C ILE A 275 -0.44 18.29 -32.03
N LEU A 276 -1.30 17.95 -31.06
CA LEU A 276 -2.39 17.00 -31.24
C LEU A 276 -3.35 17.40 -32.38
N ARG A 277 -3.62 18.70 -32.53
CA ARG A 277 -4.48 19.23 -33.59
C ARG A 277 -3.81 19.27 -34.96
N LEU A 278 -2.53 19.61 -35.07
CA LEU A 278 -1.83 19.71 -36.36
C LEU A 278 -1.41 18.35 -36.92
N THR A 279 -1.17 17.35 -36.07
CA THR A 279 -0.83 15.97 -36.48
C THR A 279 -2.04 15.03 -36.57
N GLN A 280 -3.26 15.58 -36.66
CA GLN A 280 -4.48 14.81 -36.91
C GLN A 280 -4.39 13.99 -38.20
N THR A 281 -4.92 12.78 -38.14
CA THR A 281 -5.04 11.85 -39.27
C THR A 281 -6.49 11.37 -39.41
N LYS A 282 -6.76 10.50 -40.39
CA LYS A 282 -8.10 9.94 -40.63
C LYS A 282 -8.11 8.45 -40.28
N ASN A 283 -9.03 8.05 -39.42
CA ASN A 283 -9.20 6.64 -39.07
C ASN A 283 -9.90 5.86 -40.18
N SER A 284 -10.04 4.54 -40.01
CA SER A 284 -10.66 3.63 -41.00
C SER A 284 -12.14 3.90 -41.31
N LYS A 285 -12.82 4.72 -40.50
CA LYS A 285 -14.21 5.18 -40.73
C LYS A 285 -14.28 6.58 -41.36
N GLY A 286 -13.14 7.27 -41.50
CA GLY A 286 -13.07 8.65 -41.97
C GLY A 286 -13.32 9.71 -40.89
N GLU A 287 -13.34 9.32 -39.61
CA GLU A 287 -13.36 10.23 -38.46
C GLU A 287 -11.95 10.86 -38.27
N ASN A 288 -11.84 12.00 -37.59
CA ASN A 288 -10.52 12.55 -37.22
C ASN A 288 -9.97 11.76 -36.03
N GLU A 289 -8.72 11.33 -36.12
CA GLU A 289 -7.96 10.74 -35.03
C GLU A 289 -6.69 11.55 -34.74
N CYS A 290 -6.31 11.58 -33.48
CA CYS A 290 -5.07 12.17 -32.96
C CYS A 290 -4.26 11.07 -32.25
N ILE A 291 -3.00 11.38 -31.97
CA ILE A 291 -2.15 10.53 -31.12
C ILE A 291 -2.70 10.60 -29.68
N ASN A 292 -2.60 9.50 -28.94
CA ASN A 292 -2.91 9.51 -27.51
C ASN A 292 -1.78 10.24 -26.75
N MET A 293 -2.10 11.31 -26.02
CA MET A 293 -1.11 12.10 -25.28
C MET A 293 -0.45 11.33 -24.12
N TYR A 294 -1.07 10.24 -23.66
CA TYR A 294 -0.54 9.36 -22.61
C TYR A 294 0.32 8.21 -23.18
N ASP A 295 0.20 7.88 -24.47
CA ASP A 295 1.01 6.86 -25.15
C ASP A 295 1.06 7.12 -26.66
N VAL A 296 2.21 7.59 -27.16
CA VAL A 296 2.38 7.96 -28.56
C VAL A 296 2.32 6.80 -29.56
N ARG A 297 2.33 5.55 -29.07
CA ARG A 297 2.09 4.35 -29.88
C ARG A 297 0.61 4.19 -30.23
N LEU A 298 -0.28 4.84 -29.47
CA LEU A 298 -1.73 4.72 -29.57
C LEU A 298 -2.37 5.96 -30.21
N LYS A 299 -3.65 5.81 -30.59
CA LYS A 299 -4.47 6.88 -31.13
C LYS A 299 -5.86 6.86 -30.52
N ASP A 300 -6.50 8.03 -30.55
CA ASP A 300 -7.87 8.25 -30.09
C ASP A 300 -8.61 9.20 -31.04
N VAL A 301 -9.94 9.27 -30.92
CA VAL A 301 -10.78 10.18 -31.71
C VAL A 301 -10.49 11.63 -31.30
N TYR A 302 -10.35 12.54 -32.26
CA TYR A 302 -10.20 13.96 -31.96
C TYR A 302 -11.56 14.58 -31.56
N PRO A 303 -11.64 15.37 -30.46
CA PRO A 303 -10.55 15.96 -29.68
C PRO A 303 -10.17 15.21 -28.39
N SER A 304 -10.65 13.99 -28.15
CA SER A 304 -10.34 13.25 -26.91
C SER A 304 -8.85 12.93 -26.75
N CYS A 305 -8.18 12.52 -27.84
CA CYS A 305 -6.71 12.42 -27.91
C CYS A 305 -6.01 11.71 -26.72
N GLY A 306 -6.69 10.77 -26.07
CA GLY A 306 -6.22 10.11 -24.85
C GLY A 306 -7.30 9.98 -23.78
N MET A 307 -8.26 10.91 -23.70
CA MET A 307 -9.35 10.91 -22.69
C MET A 307 -10.37 9.75 -22.83
N ASN A 308 -10.14 8.76 -23.70
CA ASN A 308 -10.88 7.49 -23.78
C ASN A 308 -10.03 6.26 -23.43
N TRP A 309 -8.83 6.47 -22.88
CA TRP A 309 -7.82 5.47 -22.50
C TRP A 309 -7.49 5.63 -21.00
N PRO A 310 -7.20 4.55 -20.24
CA PRO A 310 -7.09 3.15 -20.68
C PRO A 310 -8.44 2.50 -21.04
N PRO A 311 -8.44 1.37 -21.77
CA PRO A 311 -9.67 0.65 -22.14
C PRO A 311 -10.56 0.28 -20.94
N ASP A 312 -9.92 0.05 -19.80
CA ASP A 312 -10.47 -0.39 -18.51
C ASP A 312 -11.45 0.62 -17.88
N LEU A 313 -11.32 1.93 -18.17
CA LEU A 313 -12.23 2.99 -17.73
C LEU A 313 -13.71 2.70 -18.04
N LYS A 314 -13.96 1.96 -19.12
CA LYS A 314 -15.29 1.52 -19.56
C LYS A 314 -15.93 0.53 -18.59
N SER A 315 -15.12 -0.20 -17.82
CA SER A 315 -15.57 -1.08 -16.73
C SER A 315 -15.49 -0.41 -15.36
N VAL A 316 -14.48 0.43 -15.10
CA VAL A 316 -14.32 1.16 -13.83
C VAL A 316 -15.51 2.10 -13.56
N THR A 317 -15.90 2.92 -14.55
CA THR A 317 -16.95 3.93 -14.35
C THR A 317 -18.32 3.32 -14.00
N PRO A 318 -18.81 2.25 -14.68
CA PRO A 318 -20.02 1.55 -14.25
C PRO A 318 -19.87 0.83 -12.91
N TYR A 319 -18.71 0.20 -12.66
CA TYR A 319 -18.46 -0.58 -11.44
C TYR A 319 -18.52 0.30 -10.18
N LEU A 320 -17.76 1.40 -10.14
CA LEU A 320 -17.72 2.31 -8.98
C LEU A 320 -19.05 3.07 -8.76
N ARG A 321 -19.94 3.09 -9.77
CA ARG A 321 -21.30 3.65 -9.65
C ARG A 321 -22.37 2.60 -9.33
N LYS A 322 -22.01 1.31 -9.23
CA LYS A 322 -22.93 0.23 -8.85
C LYS A 322 -23.30 0.36 -7.36
N GLN A 323 -24.60 0.39 -7.03
CA GLN A 323 -25.05 0.64 -5.65
C GLN A 323 -24.48 -0.34 -4.61
N GLU A 324 -24.22 -1.59 -4.99
CA GLU A 324 -23.55 -2.58 -4.14
C GLU A 324 -22.12 -2.15 -3.75
N VAL A 325 -21.37 -1.53 -4.68
CA VAL A 325 -20.01 -1.02 -4.48
C VAL A 325 -20.03 0.28 -3.69
N VAL A 326 -20.93 1.20 -4.05
CA VAL A 326 -21.19 2.46 -3.32
C VAL A 326 -21.53 2.19 -1.84
N ASN A 327 -22.31 1.14 -1.57
CA ASN A 327 -22.61 0.71 -0.19
C ASN A 327 -21.42 0.03 0.49
N ALA A 328 -20.64 -0.78 -0.24
CA ALA A 328 -19.48 -1.49 0.31
C ALA A 328 -18.35 -0.53 0.73
N LEU A 329 -18.17 0.57 0.01
CA LEU A 329 -17.14 1.59 0.26
C LEU A 329 -17.61 2.72 1.18
N HIS A 330 -18.75 2.54 1.86
CA HIS A 330 -19.31 3.51 2.82
C HIS A 330 -19.48 4.94 2.27
N ILE A 331 -19.80 5.06 0.97
CA ILE A 331 -19.92 6.36 0.29
C ILE A 331 -21.08 7.16 0.88
N ASN A 332 -20.77 8.31 1.48
CA ASN A 332 -21.76 9.20 2.08
C ASN A 332 -22.84 9.62 1.07
N SER A 333 -24.11 9.57 1.46
CA SER A 333 -25.26 9.94 0.61
C SER A 333 -25.25 11.40 0.14
N ASN A 334 -24.43 12.27 0.74
CA ASN A 334 -24.16 13.62 0.26
C ASN A 334 -23.40 13.64 -1.08
N LYS A 335 -22.70 12.57 -1.47
CA LYS A 335 -22.00 12.43 -2.78
C LYS A 335 -22.98 12.13 -3.93
N VAL A 336 -23.97 13.00 -4.12
CA VAL A 336 -25.10 12.81 -5.06
C VAL A 336 -24.71 12.74 -6.54
N THR A 337 -23.49 13.13 -6.91
CA THR A 337 -22.98 13.01 -8.29
C THR A 337 -22.48 11.59 -8.62
N GLY A 338 -22.22 10.75 -7.61
CA GLY A 338 -21.52 9.46 -7.79
C GLY A 338 -20.06 9.63 -8.23
N TRP A 339 -19.39 8.51 -8.53
CA TRP A 339 -18.00 8.52 -9.00
C TRP A 339 -17.87 8.97 -10.46
N THR A 340 -16.86 9.79 -10.73
CA THR A 340 -16.34 10.09 -12.08
C THR A 340 -14.82 10.21 -11.93
N GLU A 341 -14.09 9.54 -12.82
CA GLU A 341 -12.63 9.60 -13.03
C GLU A 341 -12.04 11.02 -12.78
N CYS A 342 -12.14 11.92 -13.77
CA CYS A 342 -11.67 13.29 -13.66
C CYS A 342 -12.84 14.29 -13.53
N ASN A 343 -12.89 15.03 -12.43
CA ASN A 343 -13.85 16.10 -12.22
C ASN A 343 -13.34 17.44 -12.78
N GLY A 344 -13.70 17.75 -14.02
CA GLY A 344 -13.34 19.01 -14.67
C GLY A 344 -13.80 20.28 -13.92
N ALA A 345 -14.76 20.22 -12.99
CA ALA A 345 -15.09 21.38 -12.15
C ALA A 345 -14.01 21.67 -11.10
N VAL A 346 -13.32 20.64 -10.59
CA VAL A 346 -12.13 20.78 -9.73
C VAL A 346 -10.98 21.31 -10.56
N GLY A 347 -10.67 20.70 -11.71
CA GLY A 347 -9.57 21.13 -12.57
C GLY A 347 -9.68 22.58 -13.06
N ASN A 348 -10.88 23.06 -13.39
CA ASN A 348 -11.11 24.47 -13.75
C ASN A 348 -11.09 25.44 -12.54
N ALA A 349 -11.27 24.94 -11.31
CA ALA A 349 -11.15 25.75 -10.10
C ALA A 349 -9.70 25.83 -9.60
N PHE A 350 -8.91 24.79 -9.82
CA PHE A 350 -7.51 24.65 -9.39
C PHE A 350 -6.55 25.47 -10.28
N ASN A 351 -6.78 26.79 -10.33
CA ASN A 351 -6.03 27.74 -11.13
C ASN A 351 -4.89 28.35 -10.29
N VAL A 352 -3.69 27.78 -10.41
CA VAL A 352 -2.59 28.00 -9.47
C VAL A 352 -1.79 29.25 -9.85
N GLN A 353 -2.07 30.36 -9.17
CA GLN A 353 -1.57 31.70 -9.49
C GLN A 353 -0.53 32.24 -8.49
N ALA A 354 -0.53 31.73 -7.25
CA ALA A 354 0.38 32.16 -6.19
C ALA A 354 1.42 31.07 -5.82
N SER A 355 1.05 29.80 -5.93
CA SER A 355 1.95 28.67 -5.65
C SER A 355 3.02 28.53 -6.73
N LYS A 356 4.19 28.02 -6.34
CA LYS A 356 5.35 27.82 -7.21
C LYS A 356 5.37 26.39 -7.78
N PRO A 357 5.97 26.17 -8.95
CA PRO A 357 6.37 24.84 -9.41
C PRO A 357 7.10 24.03 -8.34
N ALA A 358 6.67 22.79 -8.14
CA ALA A 358 7.19 21.89 -7.11
C ALA A 358 8.71 21.62 -7.20
N VAL A 359 9.32 21.81 -8.37
CA VAL A 359 10.78 21.77 -8.56
C VAL A 359 11.53 22.73 -7.62
N ASP A 360 10.94 23.86 -7.21
CA ASP A 360 11.56 24.82 -6.27
C ASP A 360 11.78 24.20 -4.88
N TYR A 361 11.02 23.16 -4.48
CA TYR A 361 11.06 22.55 -3.15
C TYR A 361 11.84 21.22 -3.11
N LEU A 362 12.00 20.53 -4.24
CA LEU A 362 12.75 19.26 -4.31
C LEU A 362 14.17 19.38 -3.71
N PRO A 363 14.97 20.45 -3.94
CA PRO A 363 16.29 20.61 -3.32
C PRO A 363 16.31 20.70 -1.79
N ASP A 364 15.21 21.13 -1.16
CA ASP A 364 15.06 21.15 0.30
C ASP A 364 14.58 19.80 0.83
N ILE A 365 13.60 19.19 0.17
CA ILE A 365 13.09 17.85 0.50
C ILE A 365 14.20 16.80 0.43
N LEU A 366 15.05 16.84 -0.61
CA LEU A 366 16.18 15.92 -0.84
C LEU A 366 17.26 15.94 0.27
N LYS A 367 17.20 16.89 1.21
CA LYS A 367 18.09 16.93 2.39
C LYS A 367 17.66 15.96 3.49
N GLU A 368 16.37 15.61 3.53
CA GLU A 368 15.72 14.88 4.63
C GLU A 368 14.98 13.62 4.17
N VAL A 369 14.58 13.56 2.89
CA VAL A 369 13.71 12.51 2.31
C VAL A 369 14.27 12.05 0.96
N ASN A 370 14.18 10.74 0.66
CA ASN A 370 14.57 10.20 -0.65
C ASN A 370 13.50 10.50 -1.71
N VAL A 371 13.89 10.76 -2.95
CA VAL A 371 12.94 10.97 -4.05
C VAL A 371 13.27 10.05 -5.20
N LEU A 372 12.28 9.27 -5.65
CA LEU A 372 12.33 8.52 -6.90
C LEU A 372 11.42 9.22 -7.91
N LEU A 373 11.99 9.61 -9.04
CA LEU A 373 11.26 10.06 -10.21
C LEU A 373 11.26 8.93 -11.23
N PHE A 374 10.10 8.53 -11.74
CA PHE A 374 10.01 7.57 -12.83
C PHE A 374 9.25 8.15 -14.01
N SER A 375 9.56 7.66 -15.22
CA SER A 375 8.90 8.12 -16.44
C SER A 375 8.74 6.98 -17.44
N GLY A 376 7.58 6.90 -18.08
CA GLY A 376 7.37 6.05 -19.25
C GLY A 376 7.97 6.66 -20.52
N ALA A 377 8.66 5.85 -21.32
CA ALA A 377 9.34 6.32 -22.52
C ALA A 377 8.41 6.77 -23.66
N GLU A 378 7.12 6.42 -23.62
CA GLU A 378 6.12 6.67 -24.68
C GLU A 378 5.06 7.72 -24.31
N ASP A 379 5.10 8.29 -23.10
CA ASP A 379 4.26 9.41 -22.68
C ASP A 379 4.67 10.72 -23.38
N LEU A 380 3.70 11.49 -23.87
CA LEU A 380 3.91 12.83 -24.44
C LEU A 380 3.64 13.95 -23.41
N ILE A 381 2.56 13.86 -22.64
CA ILE A 381 2.10 14.96 -21.75
C ILE A 381 3.02 15.19 -20.55
N CYS A 382 3.70 14.16 -20.03
CA CYS A 382 4.78 14.33 -19.05
C CYS A 382 6.05 13.56 -19.48
N ASN A 383 6.38 13.71 -20.77
CA ASN A 383 7.49 13.02 -21.42
C ASN A 383 8.83 13.12 -20.65
N HIS A 384 9.56 12.01 -20.69
CA HIS A 384 10.81 11.81 -19.96
C HIS A 384 11.93 12.81 -20.29
N LEU A 385 11.95 13.41 -21.49
CA LEU A 385 12.96 14.42 -21.85
C LEU A 385 12.82 15.68 -20.99
N GLY A 386 11.59 16.08 -20.65
CA GLY A 386 11.35 17.19 -19.73
C GLY A 386 11.82 16.87 -18.29
N THR A 387 11.60 15.63 -17.84
CA THR A 387 12.09 15.14 -16.55
C THR A 387 13.63 15.13 -16.50
N GLU A 388 14.29 14.57 -17.52
CA GLU A 388 15.76 14.58 -17.60
C GLU A 388 16.33 16.00 -17.71
N ALA A 389 15.65 16.90 -18.42
CA ALA A 389 16.03 18.30 -18.53
C ALA A 389 16.02 19.01 -17.18
N PHE A 390 14.91 18.97 -16.41
CA PHE A 390 14.86 19.66 -15.12
C PHE A 390 15.80 19.03 -14.10
N ILE A 391 15.96 17.70 -14.08
CA ILE A 391 16.95 17.04 -13.22
C ILE A 391 18.37 17.51 -13.58
N SER A 392 18.70 17.61 -14.88
CA SER A 392 20.00 18.14 -15.32
C SER A 392 20.23 19.60 -14.91
N ASN A 393 19.16 20.39 -14.77
CA ASN A 393 19.20 21.79 -14.36
C ASN A 393 19.25 22.01 -12.84
N MET A 394 18.58 21.13 -12.08
CA MET A 394 18.42 21.24 -10.64
C MET A 394 19.76 21.15 -9.88
N GLN A 395 19.85 21.94 -8.81
CA GLN A 395 20.95 21.90 -7.83
C GLN A 395 20.38 21.51 -6.47
N TRP A 396 20.79 20.35 -5.97
CA TRP A 396 20.52 19.86 -4.62
C TRP A 396 21.83 19.44 -3.97
N ASN A 397 21.86 19.16 -2.66
CA ASN A 397 22.94 18.44 -1.95
C ASN A 397 24.39 18.67 -2.47
N GLY A 398 24.77 19.93 -2.68
CA GLY A 398 26.14 20.35 -3.05
C GLY A 398 26.57 20.25 -4.53
N GLY A 399 25.66 19.96 -5.49
CA GLY A 399 26.03 19.76 -6.90
C GLY A 399 24.87 19.75 -7.89
N LYS A 400 25.15 19.90 -9.19
CA LYS A 400 24.14 20.07 -10.26
C LYS A 400 23.88 18.75 -11.02
N GLY A 401 22.61 18.38 -11.19
CA GLY A 401 22.23 17.12 -11.86
C GLY A 401 22.86 15.89 -11.20
N PHE A 402 23.02 14.81 -11.96
CA PHE A 402 23.66 13.57 -11.45
C PHE A 402 25.19 13.68 -11.28
N GLU A 403 25.75 14.88 -11.09
CA GLU A 403 27.15 15.07 -10.69
C GLU A 403 27.38 14.54 -9.26
N LEU A 404 28.46 13.78 -9.07
CA LEU A 404 28.93 13.24 -7.79
C LEU A 404 30.11 14.04 -7.25
N SER A 405 30.98 14.52 -8.14
CA SER A 405 32.09 15.43 -7.88
C SER A 405 32.43 16.18 -9.17
N PRO A 406 33.14 17.34 -9.13
CA PRO A 406 33.34 18.18 -10.31
C PRO A 406 33.86 17.43 -11.55
N GLY A 407 33.04 17.32 -12.58
CA GLY A 407 33.36 16.61 -13.82
C GLY A 407 33.20 15.08 -13.78
N ASN A 408 32.52 14.54 -12.77
CA ASN A 408 32.24 13.11 -12.59
C ASN A 408 30.75 12.90 -12.26
N TRP A 409 30.05 12.17 -13.14
CA TRP A 409 28.61 11.91 -13.02
C TRP A 409 28.34 10.46 -12.59
N ALA A 410 27.26 10.25 -11.85
CA ALA A 410 26.75 8.91 -11.58
C ALA A 410 26.44 8.21 -12.91
N PRO A 411 26.83 6.94 -13.09
CA PRO A 411 26.54 6.22 -14.32
C PRO A 411 25.03 6.06 -14.51
N ARG A 412 24.56 6.13 -15.75
CA ARG A 412 23.31 5.45 -16.13
C ARG A 412 23.58 3.96 -16.12
N ARG A 413 22.67 3.21 -15.50
CA ARG A 413 22.81 1.77 -15.25
C ARG A 413 21.64 1.06 -15.90
N ASP A 414 21.93 0.03 -16.69
CA ASP A 414 20.90 -0.68 -17.48
C ASP A 414 20.10 -1.60 -16.57
N TRP A 415 18.77 -1.63 -16.75
CA TRP A 415 17.87 -2.47 -15.98
C TRP A 415 17.20 -3.53 -16.84
N THR A 416 17.43 -4.79 -16.49
CA THR A 416 16.80 -5.97 -17.10
C THR A 416 15.87 -6.64 -16.08
N PHE A 417 14.62 -6.90 -16.47
CA PHE A 417 13.64 -7.60 -15.64
C PHE A 417 13.12 -8.84 -16.39
N GLU A 418 13.25 -10.02 -15.76
CA GLU A 418 12.87 -11.33 -16.31
C GLU A 418 13.48 -11.66 -17.69
N GLY A 419 14.67 -11.10 -17.97
CA GLY A 419 15.39 -11.29 -19.22
C GLY A 419 15.05 -10.28 -20.32
N GLU A 420 14.11 -9.37 -20.07
CA GLU A 420 13.77 -8.26 -20.97
C GLU A 420 14.39 -6.94 -20.50
N ALA A 421 14.82 -6.10 -21.44
CA ALA A 421 15.23 -4.73 -21.13
C ALA A 421 14.03 -3.93 -20.60
N ALA A 422 14.07 -3.55 -19.33
CA ALA A 422 13.01 -2.81 -18.65
C ALA A 422 13.20 -1.29 -18.77
N GLY A 423 14.45 -0.83 -18.79
CA GLY A 423 14.77 0.59 -18.74
C GLY A 423 16.23 0.88 -18.43
N PHE A 424 16.49 2.11 -17.97
CA PHE A 424 17.70 2.45 -17.23
C PHE A 424 17.34 3.20 -15.94
N TRP A 425 18.28 3.24 -15.00
CA TRP A 425 18.19 4.10 -13.82
C TRP A 425 19.48 4.91 -13.59
N GLN A 426 19.38 5.97 -12.80
CA GLN A 426 20.49 6.84 -12.42
C GLN A 426 20.21 7.41 -11.03
N GLU A 427 21.18 7.39 -10.11
CA GLU A 427 21.00 7.90 -8.75
C GLU A 427 22.15 8.81 -8.34
N ALA A 428 21.84 9.92 -7.68
CA ALA A 428 22.80 10.68 -6.89
C ALA A 428 22.12 11.40 -5.72
N ARG A 429 22.72 11.27 -4.53
CA ARG A 429 22.54 12.23 -3.43
C ARG A 429 21.06 12.39 -3.03
N ASN A 430 20.41 11.24 -2.77
CA ASN A 430 19.00 11.03 -2.40
C ASN A 430 17.96 11.15 -3.53
N LEU A 431 18.39 11.47 -4.77
CA LEU A 431 17.52 11.44 -5.95
C LEU A 431 17.82 10.21 -6.81
N THR A 432 16.80 9.39 -7.07
CA THR A 432 16.82 8.30 -8.04
C THR A 432 15.93 8.68 -9.24
N TYR A 433 16.37 8.38 -10.45
CA TYR A 433 15.57 8.49 -11.68
C TYR A 433 15.51 7.13 -12.40
N VAL A 434 14.34 6.77 -12.94
CA VAL A 434 14.10 5.52 -13.69
C VAL A 434 13.31 5.80 -14.97
N LEU A 435 13.86 5.48 -16.14
CA LEU A 435 13.14 5.50 -17.42
C LEU A 435 12.66 4.10 -17.76
N PHE A 436 11.35 3.89 -17.86
CA PHE A 436 10.74 2.62 -18.28
C PHE A 436 10.54 2.58 -19.80
N TYR A 437 11.22 1.66 -20.47
CA TYR A 437 11.05 1.46 -21.91
C TYR A 437 9.67 0.88 -22.24
N ASN A 438 9.07 1.33 -23.35
CA ASN A 438 7.79 0.84 -23.88
C ASN A 438 6.59 0.99 -22.91
N SER A 439 6.53 2.08 -22.13
CA SER A 439 5.40 2.38 -21.25
C SER A 439 4.87 3.80 -21.41
N SER A 440 3.57 3.94 -21.11
CA SER A 440 2.73 5.12 -21.18
C SER A 440 2.94 6.07 -19.99
N HIS A 441 2.02 7.02 -19.82
CA HIS A 441 1.87 7.85 -18.62
C HIS A 441 1.70 7.00 -17.36
N MET A 442 0.78 6.02 -17.40
CA MET A 442 0.43 5.13 -16.30
C MET A 442 1.35 3.89 -16.31
N VAL A 443 2.63 4.07 -15.97
CA VAL A 443 3.63 2.98 -16.00
C VAL A 443 3.20 1.69 -15.24
N PRO A 444 2.48 1.75 -14.10
CA PRO A 444 1.97 0.55 -13.42
C PRO A 444 0.77 -0.13 -14.11
N PHE A 445 0.12 0.52 -15.08
CA PHE A 445 -0.86 -0.12 -15.96
C PHE A 445 -0.15 -1.00 -17.01
N ASP A 446 0.90 -0.49 -17.68
CA ASP A 446 1.69 -1.28 -18.65
C ASP A 446 2.47 -2.43 -17.98
N TYR A 447 3.17 -2.15 -16.87
CA TYR A 447 4.14 -3.06 -16.28
C TYR A 447 4.06 -3.15 -14.74
N PRO A 448 2.93 -3.61 -14.15
CA PRO A 448 2.73 -3.64 -12.69
C PRO A 448 3.83 -4.41 -11.95
N ARG A 449 4.34 -5.51 -12.52
CA ARG A 449 5.45 -6.27 -11.92
C ARG A 449 6.79 -5.52 -11.96
N ARG A 450 7.08 -4.75 -13.02
CA ARG A 450 8.32 -3.95 -13.09
C ARG A 450 8.25 -2.78 -12.10
N THR A 451 7.12 -2.08 -12.00
CA THR A 451 6.97 -0.99 -11.02
C THR A 451 6.98 -1.50 -9.57
N ARG A 452 6.52 -2.74 -9.32
CA ARG A 452 6.67 -3.39 -8.02
C ARG A 452 8.13 -3.67 -7.65
N ASP A 453 8.95 -4.16 -8.59
CA ASP A 453 10.39 -4.37 -8.39
C ASP A 453 11.11 -3.07 -7.99
N MET A 454 10.76 -1.97 -8.67
CA MET A 454 11.25 -0.62 -8.38
C MET A 454 10.85 -0.16 -6.96
N LEU A 455 9.58 -0.31 -6.57
CA LEU A 455 9.11 0.08 -5.24
C LEU A 455 9.84 -0.71 -4.14
N ASP A 456 9.94 -2.04 -4.26
CA ASP A 456 10.56 -2.86 -3.21
C ASP A 456 12.05 -2.56 -3.00
N ARG A 457 12.75 -2.19 -4.06
CA ARG A 457 14.14 -1.69 -3.99
C ARG A 457 14.21 -0.35 -3.29
N PHE A 458 13.37 0.62 -3.68
CA PHE A 458 13.34 1.95 -3.09
C PHE A 458 12.93 1.94 -1.61
N MET A 459 12.02 1.04 -1.23
CA MET A 459 11.59 0.82 0.15
C MET A 459 12.61 0.06 1.01
N GLY A 460 13.70 -0.48 0.42
CA GLY A 460 14.67 -1.30 1.13
C GLY A 460 14.06 -2.57 1.74
N VAL A 461 13.22 -3.26 0.96
CA VAL A 461 12.62 -4.53 1.39
C VAL A 461 13.69 -5.62 1.41
N ASP A 462 13.85 -6.24 2.57
CA ASP A 462 14.64 -7.45 2.75
C ASP A 462 13.71 -8.67 2.78
N ILE A 463 13.77 -9.52 1.75
CA ILE A 463 13.00 -10.77 1.68
C ILE A 463 13.74 -11.97 2.26
N SER A 464 14.96 -11.82 2.80
CA SER A 464 15.74 -12.97 3.32
C SER A 464 15.04 -13.70 4.48
N SER A 465 14.05 -13.06 5.10
CA SER A 465 13.14 -13.59 6.11
C SER A 465 11.82 -14.16 5.58
N ILE A 466 11.47 -13.95 4.30
CA ILE A 466 10.15 -14.31 3.72
C ILE A 466 10.34 -15.05 2.40
N GLY A 467 10.01 -16.35 2.39
CA GLY A 467 10.03 -17.16 1.19
C GLY A 467 8.92 -16.78 0.21
N GLY A 468 9.29 -16.49 -1.04
CA GLY A 468 8.40 -16.27 -2.18
C GLY A 468 9.09 -16.68 -3.48
N ALA A 469 8.43 -16.53 -4.64
CA ALA A 469 9.11 -16.73 -5.92
C ALA A 469 9.96 -15.49 -6.26
N PRO A 470 11.30 -15.61 -6.40
CA PRO A 470 12.16 -14.46 -6.62
C PRO A 470 12.05 -13.93 -8.05
N SER A 471 11.96 -12.61 -8.20
CA SER A 471 12.08 -11.95 -9.49
C SER A 471 13.51 -12.08 -10.02
N GLN A 472 13.66 -12.18 -11.34
CA GLN A 472 14.97 -12.18 -11.99
C GLN A 472 15.27 -10.78 -12.53
N SER A 473 15.63 -9.87 -11.62
CA SER A 473 16.00 -8.49 -11.92
C SER A 473 17.53 -8.31 -11.83
N PHE A 474 18.10 -7.61 -12.80
CA PHE A 474 19.54 -7.41 -12.97
C PHE A 474 19.83 -5.93 -13.27
N LEU A 475 20.89 -5.38 -12.67
CA LEU A 475 21.41 -4.04 -12.99
C LEU A 475 22.84 -4.20 -13.55
N ASP A 476 23.09 -3.67 -14.74
CA ASP A 476 24.32 -3.88 -15.53
C ASP A 476 24.72 -5.37 -15.74
N GLY A 477 23.75 -6.28 -15.63
CA GLY A 477 23.97 -7.73 -15.69
C GLY A 477 24.40 -8.39 -14.38
N GLU A 478 24.59 -7.63 -13.29
CA GLU A 478 24.75 -8.20 -11.95
C GLU A 478 23.38 -8.67 -11.42
N LYS A 479 23.29 -9.92 -10.94
CA LYS A 479 22.07 -10.42 -10.30
C LYS A 479 21.92 -9.73 -8.94
N LEU A 480 20.79 -9.07 -8.75
CA LEU A 480 20.47 -8.37 -7.52
C LEU A 480 20.16 -9.33 -6.36
N PRO A 481 20.17 -8.83 -5.11
CA PRO A 481 19.38 -9.42 -4.05
C PRO A 481 17.94 -9.64 -4.55
N GLU A 482 17.44 -10.84 -4.31
CA GLU A 482 16.13 -11.27 -4.80
C GLU A 482 15.01 -10.40 -4.19
N THR A 483 13.96 -10.18 -4.97
CA THR A 483 12.76 -9.42 -4.58
C THR A 483 11.55 -10.23 -5.03
N SER A 484 10.55 -10.43 -4.17
CA SER A 484 9.43 -11.34 -4.46
C SER A 484 8.34 -10.67 -5.29
N VAL A 485 8.65 -10.35 -6.55
CA VAL A 485 7.66 -9.92 -7.54
C VAL A 485 6.97 -11.16 -8.14
N GLY A 486 6.44 -12.02 -7.27
CA GLY A 486 6.26 -13.44 -7.60
C GLY A 486 5.21 -14.15 -6.75
N GLY A 487 3.96 -13.75 -6.95
CA GLY A 487 2.77 -14.47 -6.50
C GLY A 487 2.18 -13.95 -5.19
N VAL A 488 0.88 -13.65 -5.23
CA VAL A 488 0.02 -13.76 -4.06
C VAL A 488 0.25 -15.16 -3.49
N SER A 489 0.65 -15.26 -2.24
CA SER A 489 0.66 -16.54 -1.54
C SER A 489 -0.79 -16.98 -1.35
N ASN A 490 -1.31 -17.78 -2.29
CA ASN A 490 -2.46 -18.65 -2.02
C ASN A 490 -2.19 -19.32 -0.67
N HIS A 491 -3.07 -19.07 0.30
CA HIS A 491 -2.70 -18.93 1.71
C HIS A 491 -1.76 -20.05 2.23
N THR A 492 -0.93 -19.73 3.21
CA THR A 492 -0.03 -20.71 3.84
C THR A 492 -0.79 -21.88 4.49
N GLU A 493 -2.12 -21.77 4.66
CA GLU A 493 -2.98 -22.82 5.17
C GLU A 493 -3.37 -23.92 4.15
N PRO A 494 -3.97 -23.70 2.96
CA PRO A 494 -4.30 -24.81 2.06
C PRO A 494 -3.11 -25.66 1.63
N ASP A 495 -1.92 -25.08 1.46
CA ASP A 495 -0.74 -25.81 1.01
C ASP A 495 -0.07 -26.60 2.15
N GLN A 496 -0.12 -26.08 3.39
CA GLN A 496 0.22 -26.87 4.58
C GLN A 496 -0.85 -27.93 4.87
N ALA A 497 -2.14 -27.61 4.83
CA ALA A 497 -3.23 -28.55 5.04
C ALA A 497 -3.28 -29.64 3.96
N ALA A 498 -2.90 -29.34 2.70
CA ALA A 498 -2.76 -30.35 1.66
C ALA A 498 -1.55 -31.27 1.92
N LYS A 499 -0.41 -30.73 2.34
CA LYS A 499 0.79 -31.53 2.69
C LYS A 499 0.61 -32.32 3.98
N ASP A 500 -0.03 -31.76 5.01
CA ASP A 500 -0.40 -32.45 6.24
C ASP A 500 -1.49 -33.48 6.01
N LYS A 501 -2.42 -33.24 5.07
CA LYS A 501 -3.36 -34.26 4.61
C LYS A 501 -2.66 -35.37 3.83
N GLU A 502 -1.75 -35.07 2.92
CA GLU A 502 -0.98 -36.08 2.17
C GLU A 502 -0.06 -36.88 3.11
N VAL A 503 0.57 -36.22 4.09
CA VAL A 503 1.35 -36.85 5.17
C VAL A 503 0.44 -37.62 6.14
N SER A 504 -0.78 -37.16 6.40
CA SER A 504 -1.79 -37.88 7.19
C SER A 504 -2.27 -39.12 6.46
N ASP A 505 -2.64 -39.02 5.20
CA ASP A 505 -3.11 -40.12 4.35
C ASP A 505 -1.97 -41.11 4.09
N ALA A 506 -0.72 -40.67 3.98
CA ALA A 506 0.47 -41.52 3.95
C ALA A 506 0.75 -42.21 5.30
N LYS A 507 0.64 -41.48 6.43
CA LYS A 507 0.72 -42.06 7.79
C LYS A 507 -0.39 -43.09 8.00
N TRP A 508 -1.60 -42.81 7.53
CA TRP A 508 -2.76 -43.69 7.64
C TRP A 508 -2.63 -44.92 6.74
N ALA A 509 -2.17 -44.77 5.49
CA ALA A 509 -1.84 -45.90 4.62
C ALA A 509 -0.70 -46.77 5.19
N ALA A 510 0.28 -46.16 5.85
CA ALA A 510 1.32 -46.89 6.60
C ALA A 510 0.74 -47.62 7.83
N TYR A 511 -0.19 -47.00 8.56
CA TYR A 511 -0.92 -47.61 9.69
C TYR A 511 -1.83 -48.75 9.24
N GLN A 512 -2.46 -48.63 8.08
CA GLN A 512 -3.33 -49.65 7.52
C GLN A 512 -2.52 -50.85 7.03
N ARG A 513 -1.39 -50.62 6.34
CA ARG A 513 -0.45 -51.68 5.95
C ARG A 513 0.21 -52.39 7.14
N SER A 514 0.59 -51.65 8.18
CA SER A 514 1.12 -52.28 9.41
C SER A 514 0.02 -53.05 10.17
N GLY A 515 -1.22 -52.52 10.16
CA GLY A 515 -2.41 -53.22 10.64
C GLY A 515 -2.67 -54.55 9.92
N GLU A 516 -2.60 -54.58 8.59
CA GLU A 516 -2.72 -55.83 7.80
C GLU A 516 -1.63 -56.85 8.15
N VAL A 517 -0.36 -56.41 8.32
CA VAL A 517 0.75 -57.27 8.75
C VAL A 517 0.52 -57.84 10.15
N VAL A 518 0.07 -57.03 11.11
CA VAL A 518 -0.30 -57.50 12.45
C VAL A 518 -1.46 -58.49 12.39
N LEU A 519 -2.49 -58.22 11.59
CA LEU A 519 -3.66 -59.10 11.44
C LEU A 519 -3.27 -60.44 10.79
N ALA A 520 -2.35 -60.44 9.83
CA ALA A 520 -1.77 -61.65 9.26
C ALA A 520 -0.95 -62.45 10.29
N ILE A 521 -0.13 -61.79 11.12
CA ILE A 521 0.62 -62.43 12.23
C ILE A 521 -0.35 -63.06 13.26
N VAL A 522 -1.40 -62.33 13.64
CA VAL A 522 -2.45 -62.83 14.56
C VAL A 522 -3.21 -64.01 13.94
N ALA A 523 -3.52 -63.97 12.63
CA ALA A 523 -4.17 -65.08 11.94
C ALA A 523 -3.28 -66.33 11.89
N VAL A 524 -1.99 -66.20 11.59
CA VAL A 524 -1.00 -67.30 11.65
C VAL A 524 -0.88 -67.84 13.08
N GLY A 525 -0.82 -66.97 14.08
CA GLY A 525 -0.83 -67.35 15.50
C GLY A 525 -2.08 -68.14 15.89
N ALA A 526 -3.26 -67.69 15.47
CA ALA A 526 -4.54 -68.39 15.68
C ALA A 526 -4.61 -69.74 14.96
N VAL A 527 -4.05 -69.88 13.75
CA VAL A 527 -3.95 -71.16 13.04
C VAL A 527 -3.01 -72.13 13.77
N ILE A 528 -1.85 -71.66 14.25
CA ILE A 528 -0.91 -72.46 15.06
C ILE A 528 -1.57 -72.90 16.38
N TRP A 529 -2.23 -71.98 17.08
CA TRP A 529 -2.96 -72.26 18.33
C TRP A 529 -4.12 -73.24 18.11
N GLY A 530 -4.89 -73.07 17.03
CA GLY A 530 -5.94 -73.98 16.61
C GLY A 530 -5.41 -75.38 16.28
N TYR A 531 -4.27 -75.47 15.61
CA TYR A 531 -3.59 -76.76 15.35
C TYR A 531 -3.12 -77.42 16.65
N ILE A 532 -2.59 -76.65 17.62
CA ILE A 532 -2.21 -77.16 18.95
C ILE A 532 -3.43 -77.70 19.71
N ILE A 533 -4.55 -76.96 19.74
CA ILE A 533 -5.81 -77.41 20.38
C ILE A 533 -6.39 -78.64 19.66
N TRP A 534 -6.35 -78.70 18.34
CA TRP A 534 -6.80 -79.86 17.57
C TRP A 534 -5.92 -81.09 17.84
N ARG A 535 -4.60 -80.90 17.94
CA ARG A 535 -3.63 -81.95 18.27
C ARG A 535 -3.72 -82.41 19.73
N SER A 536 -4.09 -81.54 20.67
CA SER A 536 -4.37 -81.93 22.06
C SER A 536 -5.71 -82.65 22.20
N ARG A 537 -6.78 -82.17 21.56
CA ARG A 537 -8.09 -82.86 21.53
C ARG A 537 -8.04 -84.23 20.85
N ARG A 538 -7.18 -84.43 19.83
CA ARG A 538 -6.89 -85.76 19.28
C ARG A 538 -6.16 -86.71 20.24
N ARG A 539 -5.63 -86.22 21.37
CA ARG A 539 -5.03 -87.03 22.46
C ARG A 539 -5.96 -87.24 23.66
N THR A 540 -7.10 -86.56 23.72
CA THR A 540 -8.13 -86.73 24.77
C THR A 540 -9.46 -87.27 24.25
N ALA A 541 -9.46 -87.90 23.07
CA ALA A 541 -10.56 -88.72 22.58
C ALA A 541 -10.61 -90.08 23.32
N GLY A 542 -10.88 -90.05 24.63
CA GLY A 542 -10.76 -91.24 25.47
C GLY A 542 -11.03 -91.08 26.97
N TYR A 543 -12.16 -90.48 27.36
CA TYR A 543 -12.88 -90.87 28.58
C TYR A 543 -14.35 -90.41 28.52
N SER A 544 -15.27 -91.24 29.00
CA SER A 544 -16.72 -90.97 29.03
C SER A 544 -17.30 -91.17 30.41
N GLY A 545 -18.22 -90.29 30.82
CA GLY A 545 -18.93 -90.31 32.10
C GLY A 545 -20.35 -89.76 31.94
N LEU A 546 -21.30 -90.24 32.76
CA LEU A 546 -22.75 -90.08 32.54
C LEU A 546 -23.41 -89.01 33.45
N PRO A 547 -24.61 -88.52 33.11
CA PRO A 547 -25.20 -87.29 33.69
C PRO A 547 -26.23 -87.54 34.82
N VAL A 548 -26.66 -86.45 35.47
CA VAL A 548 -27.80 -86.38 36.42
C VAL A 548 -28.69 -85.16 36.09
N VAL A 549 -29.96 -85.17 36.50
CA VAL A 549 -31.07 -84.28 36.06
C VAL A 549 -31.85 -83.72 37.26
N SER A 550 -32.33 -82.46 37.21
CA SER A 550 -33.49 -81.84 37.94
C SER A 550 -33.32 -80.29 37.95
N GLU A 551 -34.31 -79.36 37.92
CA GLU A 551 -35.70 -79.31 37.39
C GLU A 551 -36.18 -77.83 37.19
N ARG A 552 -37.45 -77.64 36.83
CA ARG A 552 -38.20 -76.35 36.66
C ARG A 552 -39.37 -76.29 37.67
N PRO A 553 -39.96 -75.14 38.09
CA PRO A 553 -40.62 -74.10 37.25
C PRO A 553 -40.37 -72.62 37.71
N ARG A 554 -40.81 -71.50 37.09
CA ARG A 554 -42.05 -71.06 36.36
C ARG A 554 -43.30 -70.93 37.29
N PRO A 555 -44.35 -70.08 37.01
CA PRO A 555 -44.67 -69.30 35.78
C PRO A 555 -45.33 -67.88 35.95
N ARG A 556 -45.77 -67.28 34.83
CA ARG A 556 -46.86 -66.26 34.62
C ARG A 556 -46.67 -64.80 35.13
N GLY A 557 -47.28 -63.77 34.51
CA GLY A 557 -47.98 -63.70 33.20
C GLY A 557 -49.10 -62.63 33.08
N GLY A 558 -49.36 -62.12 31.86
CA GLY A 558 -50.45 -61.17 31.50
C GLY A 558 -49.96 -59.70 31.37
N THR A 559 -50.10 -58.92 30.29
CA THR A 559 -51.16 -58.58 29.29
C THR A 559 -51.98 -57.33 29.63
N GLY A 560 -51.90 -56.27 28.80
CA GLY A 560 -52.75 -55.08 28.92
C GLY A 560 -52.41 -53.94 27.94
N LEU A 561 -53.10 -53.89 26.79
CA LEU A 561 -53.41 -52.65 26.05
C LEU A 561 -54.62 -51.98 26.75
N GLU A 562 -55.02 -50.72 26.59
CA GLU A 562 -54.65 -49.60 25.68
C GLU A 562 -55.14 -48.27 26.33
N ASN A 563 -54.62 -47.08 25.94
CA ASN A 563 -55.43 -45.86 25.64
C ASN A 563 -54.65 -44.52 25.45
N PHE A 564 -55.07 -43.77 24.43
CA PHE A 564 -55.05 -42.30 24.18
C PHE A 564 -53.93 -41.33 24.67
N ARG A 565 -53.16 -40.85 23.69
CA ARG A 565 -52.95 -39.43 23.28
C ARG A 565 -52.74 -38.32 24.36
N ALA A 566 -51.46 -38.03 24.59
CA ALA A 566 -50.77 -36.75 24.32
C ALA A 566 -51.33 -35.38 24.80
N ARG A 567 -50.54 -34.67 25.62
CA ARG A 567 -49.86 -33.41 25.23
C ARG A 567 -48.69 -33.04 26.17
N ARG A 568 -47.86 -32.07 25.75
CA ARG A 568 -46.71 -31.52 26.51
C ARG A 568 -47.19 -30.61 27.66
N GLY A 569 -46.46 -30.62 28.77
CA GLY A 569 -46.54 -29.67 29.89
C GLY A 569 -45.35 -29.91 30.84
N VAL A 570 -44.83 -28.88 31.52
CA VAL A 570 -43.55 -28.93 32.25
C VAL A 570 -43.75 -28.54 33.73
N ASN A 571 -42.93 -29.18 34.58
CA ASN A 571 -42.49 -28.82 35.94
C ASN A 571 -43.24 -29.30 37.22
N THR A 572 -42.38 -29.84 38.10
CA THR A 572 -42.34 -29.78 39.59
C THR A 572 -43.19 -30.72 40.47
N ARG A 573 -42.50 -31.17 41.54
CA ARG A 573 -42.94 -31.86 42.78
C ARG A 573 -43.25 -33.37 42.70
N ASP A 574 -42.83 -34.20 43.66
CA ASP A 574 -41.83 -33.99 44.75
C ASP A 574 -41.24 -35.33 45.24
N LEU A 575 -40.03 -35.26 45.82
CA LEU A 575 -39.45 -36.00 46.96
C LEU A 575 -39.73 -37.50 47.20
N GLU A 576 -38.67 -38.29 47.42
CA GLU A 576 -38.19 -38.63 48.78
C GLU A 576 -36.78 -39.29 48.79
N ALA A 577 -36.02 -39.07 49.88
CA ALA A 577 -34.74 -39.66 50.37
C ALA A 577 -33.70 -40.30 49.39
N GLY A 578 -32.38 -40.13 49.53
CA GLY A 578 -31.53 -39.68 50.67
C GLY A 578 -30.69 -40.86 51.23
N ASP A 579 -29.47 -40.72 51.76
CA ASP A 579 -28.55 -39.57 51.95
C ASP A 579 -27.16 -40.15 52.39
N PHE A 580 -26.11 -39.31 52.58
CA PHE A 580 -24.77 -39.60 53.16
C PHE A 580 -23.78 -40.48 52.33
N ASP A 581 -22.46 -40.24 52.31
CA ASP A 581 -21.65 -39.11 52.83
C ASP A 581 -20.33 -38.96 52.03
N GLU A 582 -19.63 -37.82 52.18
CA GLU A 582 -18.23 -37.65 51.80
C GLU A 582 -17.26 -37.90 52.99
N SER A 583 -15.96 -37.94 52.72
CA SER A 583 -14.92 -37.74 53.76
C SER A 583 -13.62 -37.21 53.16
N GLU A 584 -13.23 -36.00 53.59
CA GLU A 584 -11.86 -35.47 53.46
C GLU A 584 -11.00 -35.91 54.65
N LEU A 585 -9.77 -35.36 54.75
CA LEU A 585 -8.73 -35.58 55.77
C LEU A 585 -7.91 -36.89 55.56
N ASP A 586 -6.58 -36.94 55.68
CA ASP A 586 -5.62 -35.93 56.19
C ASP A 586 -4.22 -35.97 55.53
N GLU A 587 -3.37 -35.01 55.92
CA GLU A 587 -2.09 -34.58 55.31
C GLU A 587 -0.89 -35.55 55.26
N LEU A 588 0.11 -35.24 54.40
CA LEU A 588 1.53 -35.24 54.79
C LEU A 588 2.38 -34.24 53.95
N HIS A 589 3.37 -33.57 54.56
CA HIS A 589 4.16 -32.46 53.95
C HIS A 589 5.43 -32.90 53.17
N VAL A 590 6.02 -32.00 52.36
CA VAL A 590 7.29 -31.25 52.66
C VAL A 590 7.81 -30.42 51.45
N ALA A 591 8.02 -29.11 51.69
CA ALA A 591 8.95 -28.09 51.15
C ALA A 591 9.53 -28.08 49.69
N SER A 592 9.81 -26.85 49.21
CA SER A 592 10.74 -26.51 48.11
C SER A 592 12.04 -25.86 48.62
N PRO A 593 13.11 -25.82 47.79
CA PRO A 593 13.59 -24.57 47.17
C PRO A 593 13.86 -24.74 45.64
N ALA A 594 13.91 -23.74 44.76
CA ALA A 594 14.42 -22.34 44.78
C ALA A 594 15.95 -22.21 44.49
N ASP A 595 16.32 -21.20 43.69
CA ASP A 595 17.61 -21.07 42.98
C ASP A 595 18.85 -20.81 43.85
N ALA A 596 20.01 -21.38 43.46
CA ALA A 596 21.33 -20.95 43.92
C ALA A 596 22.50 -21.27 42.96
N GLU A 597 23.34 -20.26 42.78
CA GLU A 597 24.68 -20.11 42.17
C GLU A 597 25.58 -21.32 41.76
N ARG A 598 26.06 -21.26 40.50
CA ARG A 598 27.44 -20.89 40.05
C ARG A 598 28.70 -21.66 40.54
N GLU A 599 29.70 -21.72 39.63
CA GLU A 599 31.13 -22.12 39.81
C GLU A 599 31.45 -23.65 39.86
N LYS A 600 32.61 -24.19 39.39
CA LYS A 600 33.87 -23.64 38.80
C LYS A 600 34.70 -24.72 38.03
N ARG A 601 35.42 -24.32 36.95
CA ARG A 601 36.68 -24.90 36.33
C ARG A 601 36.62 -26.32 35.70
N TYR A 602 37.25 -26.63 34.56
CA TYR A 602 38.60 -26.31 33.99
C TYR A 602 38.53 -25.70 32.56
N SER A 603 39.57 -25.19 31.86
CA SER A 603 41.04 -25.02 32.03
C SER A 603 41.98 -26.02 31.28
N VAL A 604 43.13 -25.49 30.77
CA VAL A 604 44.24 -26.09 29.96
C VAL A 604 43.91 -26.36 28.47
N GLY A 605 44.64 -25.87 27.46
CA GLY A 605 45.77 -24.90 27.34
C GLY A 605 45.71 -24.20 25.95
N GLU A 606 46.39 -23.08 25.61
CA GLU A 606 47.82 -22.70 25.80
C GLU A 606 48.76 -23.61 24.99
N ASP A 607 49.72 -23.14 24.17
CA ASP A 607 50.52 -21.89 24.10
C ASP A 607 50.63 -21.35 22.63
N SER A 608 51.48 -20.38 22.22
CA SER A 608 51.84 -18.99 22.61
C SER A 608 53.01 -18.53 21.69
N ASP A 609 53.69 -17.42 22.03
CA ASP A 609 54.92 -16.82 21.44
C ASP A 609 54.67 -15.89 20.22
N ASP A 610 54.93 -14.56 20.22
CA ASP A 610 56.10 -13.71 20.63
C ASP A 610 57.24 -13.73 19.57
N GLU A 611 58.08 -12.71 19.30
CA GLU A 611 58.48 -11.38 19.86
C GLU A 611 58.80 -10.44 18.62
N ASP A 612 59.07 -9.12 18.59
CA ASP A 612 59.24 -7.99 19.55
C ASP A 612 59.03 -6.60 18.80
N SER A 613 59.52 -5.49 19.37
CA SER A 613 59.62 -4.06 19.02
C SER A 613 60.29 -3.64 17.68
N GLU A 614 60.25 -2.37 17.21
CA GLU A 614 60.98 -1.17 17.72
C GLU A 614 60.32 0.20 17.36
N GLU A 615 60.67 1.26 18.11
CA GLU A 615 60.36 2.68 17.85
C GLU A 615 61.54 3.44 17.21
N MET A 616 61.32 4.61 16.60
CA MET A 616 62.16 5.81 16.87
C MET A 616 61.59 7.14 16.33
N ASP A 617 61.84 8.19 17.13
CA ASP A 617 61.92 9.66 16.96
C ASP A 617 61.86 10.35 15.55
N GLU A 618 61.62 11.66 15.42
CA GLU A 618 62.05 12.78 16.31
C GLU A 618 61.11 14.01 16.27
N LYS A 619 61.21 14.89 17.28
CA LYS A 619 60.54 16.21 17.35
C LYS A 619 61.52 17.38 17.19
N ALA A 620 61.12 18.40 16.44
CA ALA A 620 61.71 19.74 16.50
C ALA A 620 60.62 20.83 16.55
N ALA A 621 60.87 21.94 17.25
CA ALA A 621 59.90 23.02 17.44
C ALA A 621 60.59 24.39 17.55
N MET A 622 59.95 25.47 17.05
CA MET A 622 59.89 26.80 17.73
C MET A 622 59.21 27.93 16.91
N LYS A 623 58.70 28.94 17.65
CA LYS A 623 58.62 30.39 17.35
C LYS A 623 57.71 30.95 16.23
N LYS A 624 56.60 31.53 16.68
CA LYS A 624 56.18 32.93 16.37
C LYS A 624 57.21 33.94 16.95
N PRO A 625 57.23 35.27 16.66
CA PRO A 625 56.09 36.10 16.23
C PRO A 625 56.36 37.30 15.26
N SER A 626 55.30 38.10 15.06
CA SER A 626 55.28 39.54 14.72
C SER A 626 55.58 39.99 13.27
N GLY A 627 54.89 41.06 12.86
CA GLY A 627 54.99 41.70 11.53
C GLY A 627 53.75 42.51 11.21
N SER A 628 53.79 43.83 11.42
CA SER A 628 52.64 44.76 11.26
C SER A 628 52.89 45.84 10.22
N GLY A 629 51.89 46.14 9.39
CA GLY A 629 51.84 47.30 8.48
C GLY A 629 51.00 46.99 7.24
N SER A 630 49.80 47.53 7.03
CA SER A 630 49.45 48.94 6.77
C SER A 630 49.83 49.42 5.36
N GLY A 631 48.89 49.35 4.41
CA GLY A 631 49.01 49.94 3.07
C GLY A 631 47.62 50.25 2.50
N ARG A 632 47.34 51.53 2.24
CA ARG A 632 46.13 52.01 1.53
C ARG A 632 46.47 52.28 0.07
N VAL A 633 45.50 52.05 -0.82
CA VAL A 633 45.14 52.76 -2.08
C VAL A 633 44.26 51.76 -2.87
N ALA A 634 42.99 51.96 -3.23
CA ALA A 634 42.15 53.12 -3.60
C ALA A 634 42.07 53.37 -5.12
N GLY A 635 40.86 53.25 -5.67
CA GLY A 635 40.55 53.37 -7.10
C GLY A 635 40.55 52.01 -7.83
N GLY A 636 39.61 51.71 -8.73
CA GLY A 636 38.40 52.45 -9.10
C GLY A 636 37.92 52.08 -10.51
N THR A 637 36.62 52.23 -10.79
CA THR A 637 35.94 52.04 -12.11
C THR A 637 36.11 50.64 -12.78
N SER A 638 35.23 50.11 -13.62
CA SER A 638 33.82 50.29 -13.99
C SER A 638 33.68 49.72 -15.41
N SER A 639 32.98 48.58 -15.55
CA SER A 639 32.16 48.11 -16.69
C SER A 639 32.60 48.23 -18.17
N ARG A 640 32.06 47.30 -18.98
CA ARG A 640 32.06 47.23 -20.46
C ARG A 640 33.37 46.84 -21.17
N SER A 641 33.43 45.56 -21.54
CA SER A 641 33.05 45.14 -22.90
C SER A 641 32.28 43.82 -22.82
#